data_AF-A0AAU8HK40-F1
#
_entry.id   AF-A0AAU8HK40-F1
#
_cell.length_a   1.000
_cell.length_b   1.000
_cell.length_c   1.000
_cell.angle_alpha   90.00
_cell.angle_beta   90.00
_cell.angle_gamma   90.00
#
_symmetry.space_group_name_H-M   'P 1'
#
loop_
_entity.id
_entity.type
_entity.pdbx_description
1 polymer ?
#
loop_
_entity_poly.entity_id
_entity_poly.type
_entity_poly.pdbx_seq_one_letter_code
_entity_poly.pdbx_strand_id
1 'polypeptide(L)'
;MTAVALADGRDDRPTTARLVDHLRAQARRYGVERSYTFLTEGDGGLVGERRDHRELDAAALRTAYLLDDLAGPDRLALLLFPAGFDFLQSFVACLYAGVTAVPAPLPGNDAGARRVAAIVRDCGLDLVLTTAQRQADVTRQLREAGLPATVRVVAADQPGAAPRPLPPPSDDAVALLQYTSGSTSDPKGVMVTQGNLGHNLAEIHAQLGLGPDTVGALWLPHFHDMGLISLLGCWYAGGDGVFMDPMTFLRRPVRWLQAISRWRATMTVAPDFAYELCARAVSSAQAADLDLSSLRVALTGAEPVRARTLAAFGERFAPAGFRPEAFSPCYGLAENTLLVTAVDAGTAPTVRWAEPRAWERAEFRPTTAGQGIALVGCGTPVTQQVRVVDPTSREPVPAGRTGEIWVRGASVAAGYRDRPTATAETFGARTRDGDGPWLRTGDLGTLIEGELHVTGRLTDMLVVRGRNLCPQDIEHAARDLHPALAGGFGVAFGVTVDREYVVLVQEVRRALLDAADPAEVADTVRTRLARDFDMPPPAVVLVNRGAVRRTTSGKVQRRLMRELFLSGSLRPLHATLPPALRDPAAAPRPDSATHPTAGPPAPTTRWTRPPCRGVDVPTGLGTEPRTGPDVGQPGTGRAVERLEAHLGDPTDPTVTFSHARCADHDRAERFPADICRQLDEWGLPRWYVPRRLGGALDDHTEAVALIRAVARRDLTVAVAHGKTYLGGVAAWITPPTPRIGRLARQVLDASPVSLALTEPDRGSDLLAGELRAEPVPQGHRLTGTKWLVNNATRGRLLTVLARSRAEGGPRGFDLFLVDKDELSPDRYAHLPKVRTYGIRGADISGIHLTGAVVPPDARLGPAGSGLETLLKALQLTRTMCAALSLGGGEHALGLAVDFAGQRFPQGRPLLGLPAARAVLADAYADLLLAEALTLTAARAVHVLPDELSVLSAVVKYLLPTRTDATIGALGRFLGARSLLDGVFADGRFQKLQRDHRIVGIFDGNTLVNLNGLINEFPTLVRRARREPDADALAVLFDVGRGVPEFDPGRLTLVSRHGSSVLAALPGLVERLRRLAGRTPDLAPAAELAGLLQARTDELLTALAAYRPVRVTVPRSAFRLAERLALHVAGAAALGVWLHSHHRYDDGPAAPLWRDGRWLRAVLRRVLTADRCPGTDDVLLDVLTGQRRQGWSLSLLPHRTAEGTG
;
A
#
# COMPACT_ATOMS: atom_id res chain seq x y z
N MET A 1 -56.77 -23.98 11.13
CA MET A 1 -58.16 -23.58 10.79
C MET A 1 -58.85 -23.07 12.05
N THR A 2 -58.96 -21.74 12.19
CA THR A 2 -60.13 -21.02 12.72
C THR A 2 -59.85 -19.53 12.51
N ALA A 3 -60.66 -18.93 11.63
CA ALA A 3 -60.61 -17.52 11.27
C ALA A 3 -61.37 -16.69 12.31
N VAL A 4 -60.90 -15.46 12.58
CA VAL A 4 -61.73 -14.40 13.17
C VAL A 4 -61.66 -13.16 12.28
N ALA A 5 -62.85 -12.85 11.78
CA ALA A 5 -63.35 -11.76 10.96
C ALA A 5 -62.55 -10.43 10.89
N LEU A 6 -62.31 -10.00 9.65
CA LEU A 6 -62.15 -8.61 9.23
C LEU A 6 -63.54 -7.99 9.04
N ALA A 7 -63.87 -6.95 9.82
CA ALA A 7 -64.85 -5.92 9.46
C ALA A 7 -64.80 -4.75 10.47
N ASP A 8 -64.09 -3.68 10.11
CA ASP A 8 -64.70 -2.34 10.07
C ASP A 8 -63.77 -1.37 9.33
N GLY A 9 -64.33 -0.65 8.36
CA GLY A 9 -63.62 0.26 7.47
C GLY A 9 -63.21 1.56 8.16
N ARG A 10 -62.12 1.51 8.93
CA ARG A 10 -61.29 2.68 9.25
C ARG A 10 -59.94 2.53 8.55
N ASP A 11 -59.51 3.59 7.89
CA ASP A 11 -58.14 3.76 7.36
C ASP A 11 -57.14 3.81 8.54
N ASP A 12 -56.94 2.67 9.21
CA ASP A 12 -55.95 2.47 10.26
C ASP A 12 -54.59 2.10 9.64
N ARG A 13 -54.09 2.97 8.74
CA ARG A 13 -52.63 3.03 8.56
C ARG A 13 -52.06 3.49 9.90
N PRO A 14 -51.18 2.73 10.57
CA PRO A 14 -50.54 3.22 11.78
C PRO A 14 -49.88 4.54 11.42
N THR A 15 -50.31 5.61 12.08
CA THR A 15 -49.68 6.93 11.98
C THR A 15 -48.27 6.79 12.52
N THR A 16 -47.33 6.43 11.64
CA THR A 16 -45.91 6.43 11.96
C THR A 16 -45.58 7.84 12.41
N ALA A 17 -45.31 8.01 13.71
CA ALA A 17 -44.72 9.23 14.20
C ALA A 17 -43.49 9.52 13.33
N ARG A 18 -43.35 10.78 12.88
CA ARG A 18 -42.21 11.18 12.03
C ARG A 18 -40.91 10.74 12.72
N LEU A 19 -39.97 10.20 11.96
CA LEU A 19 -38.74 9.59 12.49
C LEU A 19 -38.05 10.47 13.53
N VAL A 20 -37.92 11.77 13.24
CA VAL A 20 -37.32 12.76 14.14
C VAL A 20 -38.09 12.85 15.46
N ASP A 21 -39.42 12.93 15.43
CA ASP A 21 -40.26 13.03 16.62
C ASP A 21 -40.11 11.78 17.51
N HIS A 22 -40.02 10.61 16.88
CA HIS A 22 -39.76 9.34 17.57
C HIS A 22 -38.38 9.34 18.25
N LEU A 23 -37.30 9.67 17.53
CA LEU A 23 -35.94 9.71 18.11
C LEU A 23 -35.85 10.72 19.28
N ARG A 24 -36.50 11.88 19.15
CA ARG A 24 -36.61 12.88 20.23
C ARG A 24 -37.42 12.35 21.41
N ALA A 25 -38.50 11.63 21.17
CA ALA A 25 -39.30 11.02 22.22
C ALA A 25 -38.50 9.96 22.98
N GLN A 26 -37.72 9.12 22.27
CA GLN A 26 -36.83 8.14 22.88
C GLN A 26 -35.77 8.81 23.77
N ALA A 27 -35.11 9.84 23.26
CA ALA A 27 -34.11 10.58 24.03
C ALA A 27 -34.69 11.26 25.27
N ARG A 28 -35.91 11.79 25.20
CA ARG A 28 -36.62 12.35 26.38
C ARG A 28 -37.01 11.28 27.38
N ARG A 29 -37.48 10.13 26.90
CA ARG A 29 -37.98 9.03 27.75
C ARG A 29 -36.85 8.31 28.48
N TYR A 30 -35.75 8.02 27.79
CA TYR A 30 -34.65 7.18 28.29
C TYR A 30 -33.37 7.95 28.62
N GLY A 31 -33.43 9.29 28.60
CA GLY A 31 -32.30 10.22 28.55
C GLY A 31 -31.05 9.83 29.33
N VAL A 32 -31.16 9.60 30.64
CA VAL A 32 -30.02 9.22 31.51
C VAL A 32 -29.94 7.71 31.80
N GLU A 33 -31.01 6.98 31.50
CA GLU A 33 -31.11 5.54 31.77
C GLU A 33 -30.35 4.71 30.74
N ARG A 34 -30.31 5.20 29.50
CA ARG A 34 -29.73 4.50 28.34
C ARG A 34 -28.57 5.29 27.76
N SER A 35 -27.64 4.57 27.15
CA SER A 35 -26.36 5.14 26.75
C SER A 35 -25.73 4.43 25.57
N TYR A 36 -24.84 5.15 24.90
CA TYR A 36 -23.90 4.58 23.97
C TYR A 36 -22.51 4.55 24.58
N THR A 37 -21.76 3.50 24.29
CA THR A 37 -20.36 3.34 24.73
C THR A 37 -19.48 3.08 23.52
N PHE A 38 -18.53 3.97 23.25
CA PHE A 38 -17.52 3.80 22.22
C PHE A 38 -16.25 3.16 22.79
N LEU A 39 -15.83 2.01 22.23
CA LEU A 39 -14.73 1.21 22.73
C LEU A 39 -13.43 1.46 21.97
N THR A 40 -12.35 1.66 22.72
CA THR A 40 -10.98 1.82 22.23
C THR A 40 -10.04 0.81 22.90
N GLU A 41 -8.87 0.55 22.29
CA GLU A 41 -7.84 -0.29 22.92
C GLU A 41 -7.00 0.54 23.90
N GLY A 42 -6.90 0.07 25.14
CA GLY A 42 -6.01 0.61 26.17
C GLY A 42 -5.14 -0.48 26.81
N ASP A 43 -4.33 -0.09 27.79
CA ASP A 43 -3.48 -1.01 28.56
C ASP A 43 -4.35 -2.04 29.29
N GLY A 44 -4.33 -3.30 28.82
CA GLY A 44 -5.07 -4.41 29.41
C GLY A 44 -6.41 -4.77 28.74
N GLY A 45 -6.94 -4.04 27.75
CA GLY A 45 -8.22 -4.42 27.14
C GLY A 45 -8.99 -3.33 26.39
N LEU A 46 -10.30 -3.52 26.30
CA LEU A 46 -11.23 -2.52 25.77
C LEU A 46 -11.63 -1.52 26.87
N VAL A 47 -11.48 -0.24 26.57
CA VAL A 47 -11.89 0.89 27.42
C VAL A 47 -13.02 1.64 26.71
N GLY A 48 -14.07 2.01 27.44
CA GLY A 48 -15.25 2.65 26.87
C GLY A 48 -15.43 4.11 27.28
N GLU A 49 -15.60 5.01 26.32
CA GLU A 49 -16.18 6.33 26.53
C GLU A 49 -17.70 6.19 26.46
N ARG A 50 -18.44 6.67 27.47
CA ARG A 50 -19.89 6.55 27.56
C ARG A 50 -20.56 7.92 27.40
N ARG A 51 -21.67 7.97 26.65
CA ARG A 51 -22.59 9.12 26.59
C ARG A 51 -24.03 8.66 26.74
N ASP A 52 -24.81 9.35 27.55
CA ASP A 52 -26.23 9.06 27.72
C ASP A 52 -27.06 9.61 26.54
N HIS A 53 -28.30 9.14 26.38
CA HIS A 53 -29.19 9.58 25.29
C HIS A 53 -29.47 11.09 25.33
N ARG A 54 -29.53 11.69 26.52
CA ARG A 54 -29.75 13.14 26.69
C ARG A 54 -28.54 13.94 26.21
N GLU A 55 -27.33 13.51 26.52
CA GLU A 55 -26.08 14.12 26.06
C GLU A 55 -25.96 14.04 24.54
N LEU A 56 -26.30 12.89 23.96
CA LEU A 56 -26.30 12.69 22.50
C LEU A 56 -27.36 13.55 21.81
N ASP A 57 -28.58 13.61 22.33
CA ASP A 57 -29.66 14.45 21.78
C ASP A 57 -29.29 15.94 21.84
N ALA A 58 -28.73 16.38 22.95
CA ALA A 58 -28.25 17.75 23.11
C ALA A 58 -27.09 18.06 22.15
N ALA A 59 -26.17 17.12 21.93
CA ALA A 59 -25.09 17.27 20.96
C ALA A 59 -25.60 17.33 19.52
N ALA A 60 -26.50 16.41 19.14
CA ALA A 60 -27.14 16.40 17.82
C ALA A 60 -27.90 17.70 17.56
N LEU A 61 -28.64 18.22 18.55
CA LEU A 61 -29.32 19.52 18.46
C LEU A 61 -28.35 20.68 18.21
N ARG A 62 -27.24 20.75 18.95
CA ARG A 62 -26.24 21.82 18.76
C ARG A 62 -25.67 21.80 17.35
N THR A 63 -25.35 20.62 16.84
CA THR A 63 -24.88 20.44 15.46
C THR A 63 -26.01 20.72 14.45
N ALA A 64 -27.27 20.44 14.78
CA ALA A 64 -28.42 20.72 13.90
C ALA A 64 -28.64 22.23 13.73
N TYR A 65 -28.50 23.02 14.79
CA TYR A 65 -28.56 24.48 14.70
C TYR A 65 -27.41 25.05 13.84
N LEU A 66 -26.20 24.50 13.99
CA LEU A 66 -25.07 24.84 13.14
C LEU A 66 -25.33 24.49 11.67
N LEU A 67 -25.88 23.30 11.40
CA LEU A 67 -26.23 22.86 10.05
C LEU A 67 -27.27 23.76 9.39
N ASP A 68 -28.25 24.23 10.14
CA ASP A 68 -29.31 25.11 9.62
C ASP A 68 -28.77 26.50 9.20
N ASP A 69 -27.65 26.96 9.78
CA ASP A 69 -26.93 28.17 9.33
C ASP A 69 -26.02 27.92 8.12
N LEU A 70 -25.49 26.71 7.99
CA LEU A 70 -24.42 26.42 7.03
C LEU A 70 -24.91 25.78 5.74
N ALA A 71 -26.02 25.04 5.78
CA ALA A 71 -26.50 24.25 4.66
C ALA A 71 -26.76 25.13 3.42
N GLY A 72 -26.22 24.72 2.28
CA GLY A 72 -26.50 25.35 0.98
C GLY A 72 -27.94 25.08 0.50
N PRO A 73 -28.32 25.57 -0.69
CA PRO A 73 -29.68 25.44 -1.23
C PRO A 73 -30.20 23.99 -1.31
N ASP A 74 -29.33 23.05 -1.67
CA ASP A 74 -29.66 21.62 -1.76
C ASP A 74 -29.64 20.89 -0.42
N ARG A 75 -29.28 21.60 0.67
CA ARG A 75 -29.19 21.12 2.06
C ARG A 75 -28.51 19.75 2.20
N LEU A 76 -27.30 19.60 1.64
CA LEU A 76 -26.48 18.38 1.73
C LEU A 76 -25.27 18.57 2.64
N ALA A 77 -24.88 17.51 3.38
CA ALA A 77 -23.64 17.51 4.16
C ALA A 77 -22.90 16.18 4.03
N LEU A 78 -21.63 16.24 3.60
CA LEU A 78 -20.74 15.07 3.59
C LEU A 78 -20.17 14.83 4.99
N LEU A 79 -20.34 13.62 5.51
CA LEU A 79 -19.88 13.26 6.86
C LEU A 79 -18.57 12.46 6.76
N LEU A 80 -17.44 13.11 7.11
CA LEU A 80 -16.10 12.53 7.13
C LEU A 80 -15.56 12.46 8.56
N PHE A 81 -15.91 11.39 9.27
CA PHE A 81 -15.54 11.22 10.67
C PHE A 81 -14.74 9.93 10.90
N PRO A 82 -13.78 9.93 11.84
CA PRO A 82 -13.33 8.70 12.51
C PRO A 82 -14.52 7.97 13.16
N ALA A 83 -14.35 6.69 13.48
CA ALA A 83 -15.34 5.98 14.30
C ALA A 83 -15.42 6.63 15.69
N GLY A 84 -16.64 6.89 16.17
CA GLY A 84 -16.89 7.54 17.45
C GLY A 84 -18.24 8.26 17.50
N PHE A 85 -18.48 8.98 18.60
CA PHE A 85 -19.73 9.71 18.82
C PHE A 85 -19.97 10.85 17.82
N ASP A 86 -18.90 11.47 17.33
CA ASP A 86 -19.02 12.65 16.47
C ASP A 86 -19.74 12.35 15.15
N PHE A 87 -19.59 11.13 14.64
CA PHE A 87 -20.35 10.69 13.48
C PHE A 87 -21.84 10.54 13.80
N LEU A 88 -22.19 9.78 14.86
CA LEU A 88 -23.58 9.48 15.21
C LEU A 88 -24.36 10.77 15.50
N GLN A 89 -23.78 11.66 16.32
CA GLN A 89 -24.43 12.94 16.65
C GLN A 89 -24.61 13.82 15.40
N SER A 90 -23.64 13.84 14.47
CA SER A 90 -23.73 14.63 13.23
C SER A 90 -24.75 14.04 12.26
N PHE A 91 -24.87 12.71 12.19
CA PHE A 91 -25.89 12.06 11.38
C PHE A 91 -27.30 12.35 11.91
N VAL A 92 -27.53 12.23 13.21
CA VAL A 92 -28.82 12.59 13.84
C VAL A 92 -29.10 14.08 13.69
N ALA A 93 -28.07 14.94 13.78
CA ALA A 93 -28.21 16.37 13.53
C ALA A 93 -28.70 16.69 12.12
N CYS A 94 -28.20 15.97 11.11
CA CYS A 94 -28.71 16.06 9.73
C CYS A 94 -30.21 15.71 9.66
N LEU A 95 -30.64 14.65 10.34
CA LEU A 95 -32.06 14.28 10.41
C LEU A 95 -32.90 15.40 11.04
N TYR A 96 -32.45 15.96 12.17
CA TYR A 96 -33.17 17.03 12.88
C TYR A 96 -33.25 18.32 12.07
N ALA A 97 -32.17 18.68 11.37
CA ALA A 97 -32.10 19.89 10.55
C ALA A 97 -32.74 19.73 9.16
N GLY A 98 -33.22 18.53 8.78
CA GLY A 98 -33.67 18.29 7.40
C GLY A 98 -32.56 18.51 6.37
N VAL A 99 -31.33 18.15 6.72
CA VAL A 99 -30.16 18.17 5.84
C VAL A 99 -29.89 16.73 5.41
N THR A 100 -29.75 16.51 4.11
CA THR A 100 -29.44 15.18 3.58
C THR A 100 -27.99 14.81 3.94
N ALA A 101 -27.84 13.75 4.73
CA ALA A 101 -26.54 13.23 5.12
C ALA A 101 -25.91 12.41 4.00
N VAL A 102 -24.61 12.60 3.76
CA VAL A 102 -23.82 11.78 2.84
C VAL A 102 -22.65 11.16 3.61
N PRO A 103 -22.80 9.99 4.24
CA PRO A 103 -21.72 9.31 4.94
C PRO A 103 -20.66 8.79 3.98
N ALA A 104 -19.38 9.03 4.28
CA ALA A 104 -18.27 8.49 3.50
C ALA A 104 -17.09 8.09 4.40
N PRO A 105 -16.25 7.13 3.98
CA PRO A 105 -15.04 6.79 4.72
C PRO A 105 -14.08 7.97 4.76
N LEU A 106 -13.49 8.21 5.93
CA LEU A 106 -12.42 9.19 6.09
C LEU A 106 -11.25 8.83 5.15
N PRO A 107 -10.74 9.76 4.32
CA PRO A 107 -9.65 9.46 3.43
C PRO A 107 -8.34 9.22 4.22
N GLY A 108 -7.73 8.06 3.95
CA GLY A 108 -6.46 7.65 4.57
C GLY A 108 -5.26 7.64 3.61
N ASN A 109 -5.51 7.87 2.31
CA ASN A 109 -4.53 7.92 1.23
C ASN A 109 -5.14 8.63 0.00
N ASP A 110 -4.32 8.88 -1.04
CA ASP A 110 -4.73 9.56 -2.28
C ASP A 110 -5.92 8.89 -2.97
N ALA A 111 -5.97 7.56 -2.98
CA ALA A 111 -7.07 6.83 -3.62
C ALA A 111 -8.40 7.03 -2.88
N GLY A 112 -8.36 7.05 -1.55
CA GLY A 112 -9.49 7.41 -0.70
C GLY A 112 -9.92 8.86 -0.92
N ALA A 113 -8.97 9.79 -0.97
CA ALA A 113 -9.26 11.21 -1.20
C ALA A 113 -9.92 11.45 -2.58
N ARG A 114 -9.43 10.78 -3.64
CA ARG A 114 -10.06 10.85 -4.98
C ARG A 114 -11.47 10.26 -5.01
N ARG A 115 -11.72 9.18 -4.26
CA ARG A 115 -13.06 8.58 -4.15
C ARG A 115 -14.03 9.56 -3.47
N VAL A 116 -13.60 10.17 -2.37
CA VAL A 116 -14.40 11.19 -1.67
C VAL A 116 -14.63 12.40 -2.59
N ALA A 117 -13.61 12.85 -3.32
CA ALA A 117 -13.77 13.93 -4.29
C ALA A 117 -14.71 13.59 -5.45
N ALA A 118 -14.79 12.32 -5.85
CA ALA A 118 -15.78 11.85 -6.83
C ALA A 118 -17.21 11.95 -6.27
N ILE A 119 -17.44 11.55 -5.02
CA ILE A 119 -18.74 11.71 -4.33
C ILE A 119 -19.13 13.19 -4.24
N VAL A 120 -18.19 14.06 -3.86
CA VAL A 120 -18.44 15.51 -3.78
C VAL A 120 -18.87 16.07 -5.13
N ARG A 121 -18.19 15.66 -6.21
CA ARG A 121 -18.51 16.11 -7.58
C ARG A 121 -19.83 15.54 -8.10
N ASP A 122 -20.14 14.27 -7.82
CA ASP A 122 -21.37 13.62 -8.29
C ASP A 122 -22.62 14.23 -7.65
N CYS A 123 -22.59 14.56 -6.34
CA CYS A 123 -23.73 15.18 -5.66
C CYS A 123 -23.75 16.72 -5.67
N GLY A 124 -22.68 17.39 -6.13
CA GLY A 124 -22.56 18.85 -6.05
C GLY A 124 -22.43 19.38 -4.62
N LEU A 125 -21.79 18.63 -3.72
CA LEU A 125 -21.64 18.98 -2.30
C LEU A 125 -20.75 20.22 -2.08
N ASP A 126 -21.20 21.16 -1.24
CA ASP A 126 -20.44 22.34 -0.83
C ASP A 126 -20.08 22.35 0.67
N LEU A 127 -20.61 21.40 1.45
CA LEU A 127 -20.40 21.31 2.89
C LEU A 127 -19.89 19.92 3.31
N VAL A 128 -18.80 19.91 4.07
CA VAL A 128 -18.18 18.73 4.65
C VAL A 128 -18.08 18.92 6.16
N LEU A 129 -18.59 17.95 6.92
CA LEU A 129 -18.46 17.88 8.37
C LEU A 129 -17.38 16.87 8.77
N THR A 130 -16.61 17.24 9.78
CA THR A 130 -15.56 16.42 10.40
C THR A 130 -15.36 16.89 11.86
N THR A 131 -14.41 16.32 12.59
CA THR A 131 -13.98 16.86 13.90
C THR A 131 -12.94 17.98 13.75
N ALA A 132 -12.81 18.84 14.75
CA ALA A 132 -11.83 19.93 14.80
C ALA A 132 -10.40 19.41 14.67
N GLN A 133 -10.10 18.28 15.30
CA GLN A 133 -8.80 17.61 15.18
C GLN A 133 -8.45 17.21 13.74
N ARG A 134 -9.47 16.90 12.92
CA ARG A 134 -9.31 16.38 11.55
C ARG A 134 -9.56 17.44 10.47
N GLN A 135 -10.13 18.59 10.82
CA GLN A 135 -10.54 19.64 9.88
C GLN A 135 -9.42 20.07 8.93
N ALA A 136 -8.23 20.40 9.45
CA ALA A 136 -7.11 20.84 8.61
C ALA A 136 -6.61 19.73 7.66
N ASP A 137 -6.55 18.49 8.14
CA ASP A 137 -6.09 17.34 7.34
C ASP A 137 -7.10 16.98 6.25
N VAL A 138 -8.39 16.95 6.58
CA VAL A 138 -9.47 16.73 5.61
C VAL A 138 -9.48 17.84 4.55
N THR A 139 -9.42 19.11 4.96
CA THR A 139 -9.33 20.24 4.02
C THR A 139 -8.16 20.06 3.07
N ARG A 140 -6.96 19.79 3.58
CA ARG A 140 -5.78 19.60 2.73
C ARG A 140 -5.98 18.47 1.73
N GLN A 141 -6.43 17.29 2.17
CA GLN A 141 -6.60 16.12 1.30
C GLN A 141 -7.65 16.35 0.21
N LEU A 142 -8.74 17.06 0.53
CA LEU A 142 -9.77 17.40 -0.47
C LEU A 142 -9.26 18.41 -1.50
N ARG A 143 -8.42 19.37 -1.08
CA ARG A 143 -7.76 20.34 -1.99
C ARG A 143 -6.77 19.64 -2.91
N GLU A 144 -5.93 18.76 -2.36
CA GLU A 144 -4.99 17.92 -3.11
C GLU A 144 -5.71 16.98 -4.11
N ALA A 145 -6.95 16.57 -3.79
CA ALA A 145 -7.80 15.78 -4.69
C ALA A 145 -8.54 16.62 -5.76
N GLY A 146 -8.30 17.93 -5.82
CA GLY A 146 -8.81 18.84 -6.85
C GLY A 146 -10.16 19.48 -6.53
N LEU A 147 -10.62 19.49 -5.26
CA LEU A 147 -11.87 20.16 -4.89
C LEU A 147 -11.65 21.66 -4.61
N PRO A 148 -12.51 22.56 -5.14
CA PRO A 148 -12.36 24.01 -5.03
C PRO A 148 -12.64 24.54 -3.62
N ALA A 149 -12.10 25.73 -3.31
CA ALA A 149 -12.24 26.42 -2.02
C ALA A 149 -13.70 26.59 -1.52
N THR A 150 -14.65 26.60 -2.46
CA THR A 150 -16.09 26.67 -2.20
C THR A 150 -16.64 25.49 -1.41
N VAL A 151 -15.97 24.32 -1.45
CA VAL A 151 -16.29 23.19 -0.57
C VAL A 151 -15.78 23.50 0.84
N ARG A 152 -16.70 23.89 1.73
CA ARG A 152 -16.44 24.27 3.12
C ARG A 152 -16.27 23.04 3.99
N VAL A 153 -15.16 22.95 4.72
CA VAL A 153 -14.91 21.88 5.70
C VAL A 153 -15.06 22.46 7.09
N VAL A 154 -16.06 21.98 7.84
CA VAL A 154 -16.46 22.51 9.14
C VAL A 154 -16.34 21.44 10.21
N ALA A 155 -15.88 21.85 11.38
CA ALA A 155 -15.78 21.00 12.55
C ALA A 155 -17.13 20.98 13.30
N ALA A 156 -17.74 19.81 13.44
CA ALA A 156 -19.06 19.65 14.07
C ALA A 156 -19.04 19.73 15.60
N ASP A 157 -17.85 19.61 16.19
CA ASP A 157 -17.53 19.66 17.62
C ASP A 157 -17.15 21.07 18.12
N GLN A 158 -17.38 22.11 17.30
CA GLN A 158 -17.22 23.52 17.72
C GLN A 158 -18.41 24.00 18.59
N PRO A 159 -18.25 25.11 19.35
CA PRO A 159 -19.34 25.71 20.11
C PRO A 159 -20.55 26.00 19.18
N GLY A 160 -21.70 25.40 19.50
CA GLY A 160 -22.88 25.43 18.63
C GLY A 160 -23.58 26.79 18.57
N ALA A 161 -24.42 26.95 17.56
CA ALA A 161 -25.32 28.10 17.41
C ALA A 161 -26.40 28.12 18.51
N ALA A 162 -27.00 29.30 18.74
CA ALA A 162 -28.03 29.48 19.76
C ALA A 162 -29.26 28.59 19.49
N PRO A 163 -29.91 28.01 20.53
CA PRO A 163 -31.09 27.17 20.34
C PRO A 163 -32.23 27.89 19.62
N ARG A 164 -32.82 27.23 18.62
CA ARG A 164 -33.98 27.74 17.88
C ARG A 164 -34.94 26.62 17.45
N PRO A 165 -36.22 26.93 17.16
CA PRO A 165 -37.11 25.94 16.55
C PRO A 165 -36.59 25.51 15.17
N LEU A 166 -36.42 24.21 14.96
CA LEU A 166 -36.14 23.64 13.64
C LEU A 166 -37.45 23.13 13.04
N PRO A 167 -37.77 23.45 11.78
CA PRO A 167 -38.97 22.92 11.14
C PRO A 167 -38.80 21.39 10.95
N PRO A 168 -39.81 20.58 11.32
CA PRO A 168 -39.71 19.14 11.14
C PRO A 168 -39.68 18.81 9.64
N PRO A 169 -38.74 17.96 9.17
CA PRO A 169 -38.70 17.55 7.77
C PRO A 169 -39.97 16.77 7.39
N SER A 170 -40.34 16.81 6.11
CA SER A 170 -41.38 15.93 5.57
C SER A 170 -40.87 14.51 5.42
N ASP A 171 -41.78 13.53 5.36
CA ASP A 171 -41.42 12.13 5.16
C ASP A 171 -40.78 11.88 3.78
N ASP A 172 -41.12 12.69 2.78
CA ASP A 172 -40.55 12.62 1.44
C ASP A 172 -39.16 13.29 1.33
N ALA A 173 -38.71 14.03 2.35
CA ALA A 173 -37.40 14.67 2.34
C ALA A 173 -36.30 13.60 2.38
N VAL A 174 -35.29 13.74 1.51
CA VAL A 174 -34.15 12.81 1.48
C VAL A 174 -33.32 12.98 2.75
N ALA A 175 -33.28 11.94 3.59
CA ALA A 175 -32.52 11.91 4.83
C ALA A 175 -31.05 11.50 4.59
N LEU A 176 -30.84 10.57 3.66
CA LEU A 176 -29.55 9.91 3.45
C LEU A 176 -29.31 9.68 1.95
N LEU A 177 -28.14 10.07 1.46
CA LEU A 177 -27.57 9.54 0.21
C LEU A 177 -26.61 8.42 0.54
N GLN A 178 -27.10 7.18 0.43
CA GLN A 178 -26.28 6.00 0.65
C GLN A 178 -25.54 5.66 -0.65
N TYR A 179 -24.26 5.98 -0.69
CA TYR A 179 -23.41 5.58 -1.81
C TYR A 179 -23.11 4.09 -1.76
N THR A 180 -23.57 3.36 -2.77
CA THR A 180 -23.30 1.94 -2.86
C THR A 180 -21.90 1.72 -3.45
N SER A 181 -21.17 0.76 -2.88
CA SER A 181 -19.84 0.36 -3.36
C SER A 181 -19.90 -0.51 -4.63
N GLY A 182 -20.90 -0.28 -5.47
CA GLY A 182 -21.23 -1.06 -6.65
C GLY A 182 -20.02 -1.36 -7.52
N SER A 183 -20.04 -2.53 -8.16
CA SER A 183 -19.02 -3.08 -9.05
C SER A 183 -18.75 -2.22 -10.30
N THR A 184 -19.38 -1.05 -10.44
CA THR A 184 -19.16 -0.07 -11.49
C THR A 184 -18.18 1.01 -11.04
N SER A 185 -17.35 1.50 -11.96
CA SER A 185 -16.40 2.61 -11.73
C SER A 185 -17.05 3.97 -11.45
N ASP A 186 -18.38 4.04 -11.38
CA ASP A 186 -19.19 5.24 -11.17
C ASP A 186 -20.10 5.01 -9.93
N PRO A 187 -19.83 5.66 -8.79
CA PRO A 187 -20.60 5.48 -7.56
C PRO A 187 -21.99 6.12 -7.69
N LYS A 188 -23.05 5.43 -7.24
CA LYS A 188 -24.44 5.93 -7.28
C LYS A 188 -24.94 6.24 -5.87
N GLY A 189 -25.46 7.45 -5.65
CA GLY A 189 -26.11 7.83 -4.40
C GLY A 189 -27.58 7.40 -4.38
N VAL A 190 -27.92 6.42 -3.55
CA VAL A 190 -29.31 6.00 -3.30
C VAL A 190 -30.01 7.03 -2.40
N MET A 191 -31.16 7.56 -2.84
CA MET A 191 -31.94 8.57 -2.14
C MET A 191 -32.91 7.92 -1.14
N VAL A 192 -32.51 7.83 0.13
CA VAL A 192 -33.35 7.31 1.22
C VAL A 192 -34.06 8.48 1.89
N THR A 193 -35.40 8.48 1.89
CA THR A 193 -36.20 9.52 2.54
C THR A 193 -36.36 9.31 4.05
N GLN A 194 -36.82 10.34 4.76
CA GLN A 194 -37.18 10.25 6.18
C GLN A 194 -38.21 9.15 6.42
N GLY A 195 -39.23 9.06 5.56
CA GLY A 195 -40.25 8.03 5.58
C GLY A 195 -39.70 6.64 5.30
N ASN A 196 -38.81 6.50 4.30
CA ASN A 196 -38.16 5.21 4.01
C ASN A 196 -37.36 4.70 5.22
N LEU A 197 -36.55 5.58 5.82
CA LEU A 197 -35.71 5.26 6.98
C LEU A 197 -36.55 4.92 8.22
N GLY A 198 -37.58 5.72 8.50
CA GLY A 198 -38.50 5.47 9.62
C GLY A 198 -39.27 4.16 9.48
N HIS A 199 -39.78 3.87 8.27
CA HIS A 199 -40.48 2.62 8.00
C HIS A 199 -39.54 1.40 8.09
N ASN A 200 -38.32 1.47 7.53
CA ASN A 200 -37.39 0.34 7.61
C ASN A 200 -36.91 0.05 9.05
N LEU A 201 -36.72 1.09 9.87
CA LEU A 201 -36.47 0.90 11.31
C LEU A 201 -37.66 0.23 12.01
N ALA A 202 -38.89 0.63 11.70
CA ALA A 202 -40.08 -0.02 12.26
C ALA A 202 -40.16 -1.50 11.86
N GLU A 203 -39.90 -1.85 10.60
CA GLU A 203 -39.82 -3.24 10.10
C GLU A 203 -38.75 -4.04 10.86
N ILE A 204 -37.52 -3.50 10.99
CA ILE A 204 -36.41 -4.15 11.71
C ILE A 204 -36.81 -4.44 13.16
N HIS A 205 -37.42 -3.48 13.84
CA HIS A 205 -37.79 -3.63 15.25
C HIS A 205 -38.95 -4.61 15.44
N ALA A 206 -39.93 -4.61 14.55
CA ALA A 206 -41.03 -5.56 14.56
C ALA A 206 -40.51 -7.00 14.30
N GLN A 207 -39.71 -7.19 13.27
CA GLN A 207 -39.17 -8.51 12.86
C GLN A 207 -38.24 -9.12 13.92
N LEU A 208 -37.44 -8.29 14.58
CA LEU A 208 -36.42 -8.74 15.53
C LEU A 208 -36.84 -8.59 17.01
N GLY A 209 -38.05 -8.11 17.28
CA GLY A 209 -38.56 -7.88 18.63
C GLY A 209 -37.70 -6.91 19.46
N LEU A 210 -37.19 -5.84 18.83
CA LEU A 210 -36.27 -4.90 19.50
C LEU A 210 -37.02 -3.81 20.26
N GLY A 211 -36.76 -3.72 21.56
CA GLY A 211 -37.30 -2.68 22.43
C GLY A 211 -36.22 -2.02 23.31
N PRO A 212 -36.63 -1.32 24.38
CA PRO A 212 -35.72 -0.60 25.27
C PRO A 212 -34.71 -1.48 26.02
N ASP A 213 -34.96 -2.79 26.08
CA ASP A 213 -34.05 -3.80 26.63
C ASP A 213 -32.93 -4.21 25.66
N THR A 214 -32.91 -3.63 24.45
CA THR A 214 -31.88 -3.87 23.44
C THR A 214 -30.53 -3.32 23.91
N VAL A 215 -29.51 -4.16 23.85
CA VAL A 215 -28.10 -3.77 24.01
C VAL A 215 -27.36 -4.25 22.77
N GLY A 216 -27.01 -3.33 21.89
CA GLY A 216 -26.30 -3.62 20.65
C GLY A 216 -24.79 -3.70 20.87
N ALA A 217 -24.12 -4.76 20.42
CA ALA A 217 -22.66 -4.80 20.28
C ALA A 217 -22.27 -4.70 18.80
N LEU A 218 -21.78 -3.53 18.38
CA LEU A 218 -21.63 -3.16 16.97
C LEU A 218 -20.18 -2.79 16.62
N TRP A 219 -19.75 -3.05 15.39
CA TRP A 219 -18.41 -2.67 14.93
C TRP A 219 -18.36 -2.36 13.44
N LEU A 220 -19.47 -2.52 12.73
CA LEU A 220 -19.53 -2.30 11.29
C LEU A 220 -19.26 -0.84 10.96
N PRO A 221 -18.66 -0.55 9.78
CA PRO A 221 -18.35 0.82 9.43
C PRO A 221 -19.63 1.65 9.32
N HIS A 222 -19.65 2.79 10.01
CA HIS A 222 -20.80 3.68 10.15
C HIS A 222 -21.22 4.41 8.86
N PHE A 223 -20.44 4.29 7.79
CA PHE A 223 -20.75 4.81 6.45
C PHE A 223 -21.37 3.75 5.51
N HIS A 224 -21.53 2.51 5.96
CA HIS A 224 -22.34 1.49 5.27
C HIS A 224 -23.72 1.42 5.89
N ASP A 225 -24.73 1.15 5.06
CA ASP A 225 -26.15 0.98 5.43
C ASP A 225 -26.35 0.14 6.71
N MET A 226 -25.83 -1.09 6.73
CA MET A 226 -26.01 -2.03 7.83
C MET A 226 -25.36 -1.53 9.12
N GLY A 227 -24.20 -0.87 9.05
CA GLY A 227 -23.55 -0.31 10.24
C GLY A 227 -24.28 0.93 10.77
N LEU A 228 -24.66 1.83 9.86
CA LEU A 228 -25.36 3.07 10.17
C LEU A 228 -26.74 2.83 10.79
N ILE A 229 -27.57 2.04 10.11
CA ILE A 229 -28.96 1.82 10.51
C ILE A 229 -29.02 0.94 11.77
N SER A 230 -28.08 0.01 11.97
CA SER A 230 -28.01 -0.74 13.25
C SER A 230 -27.63 0.16 14.42
N LEU A 231 -26.71 1.12 14.21
CA LEU A 231 -26.33 2.08 15.24
C LEU A 231 -27.52 3.00 15.56
N LEU A 232 -28.24 3.48 14.55
CA LEU A 232 -29.46 4.27 14.74
C LEU A 232 -30.60 3.45 15.38
N GLY A 233 -30.71 2.16 15.06
CA GLY A 233 -31.73 1.24 15.58
C GLY A 233 -31.68 1.11 17.10
N CYS A 234 -30.50 1.08 17.71
CA CYS A 234 -30.39 1.13 19.18
C CYS A 234 -31.05 2.39 19.78
N TRP A 235 -30.96 3.55 19.10
CA TRP A 235 -31.60 4.79 19.55
C TRP A 235 -33.10 4.70 19.32
N TYR A 236 -33.52 4.22 18.15
CA TYR A 236 -34.92 4.01 17.80
C TYR A 236 -35.65 3.08 18.80
N ALA A 237 -34.95 2.07 19.34
CA ALA A 237 -35.46 1.18 20.40
C ALA A 237 -35.60 1.85 21.76
N GLY A 238 -34.87 2.94 22.01
CA GLY A 238 -34.60 3.39 23.38
C GLY A 238 -33.66 2.44 24.14
N GLY A 239 -32.73 1.79 23.44
CA GLY A 239 -31.77 0.83 23.99
C GLY A 239 -30.34 1.37 24.13
N ASP A 240 -29.43 0.50 24.54
CA ASP A 240 -28.00 0.80 24.69
C ASP A 240 -27.21 0.39 23.43
N GLY A 241 -26.19 1.17 23.07
CA GLY A 241 -25.32 0.90 21.92
C GLY A 241 -23.85 0.85 22.30
N VAL A 242 -23.23 -0.32 22.25
CA VAL A 242 -21.79 -0.52 22.51
C VAL A 242 -21.10 -0.74 21.17
N PHE A 243 -20.20 0.15 20.78
CA PHE A 243 -19.60 0.09 19.45
C PHE A 243 -18.10 0.38 19.41
N MET A 244 -17.41 -0.11 18.38
CA MET A 244 -15.96 0.06 18.21
C MET A 244 -15.58 0.31 16.76
N ASP A 245 -14.34 0.75 16.53
CA ASP A 245 -13.77 0.84 15.19
C ASP A 245 -13.67 -0.56 14.52
N PRO A 246 -14.06 -0.71 13.24
CA PRO A 246 -13.96 -2.00 12.54
C PRO A 246 -12.56 -2.63 12.55
N MET A 247 -11.50 -1.81 12.55
CA MET A 247 -10.12 -2.28 12.62
C MET A 247 -9.76 -2.85 13.98
N THR A 248 -10.47 -2.50 15.06
CA THR A 248 -10.31 -3.16 16.36
C THR A 248 -10.75 -4.61 16.29
N PHE A 249 -11.92 -4.89 15.68
CA PHE A 249 -12.38 -6.25 15.40
C PHE A 249 -11.43 -7.00 14.44
N LEU A 250 -11.12 -6.41 13.28
CA LEU A 250 -10.33 -7.09 12.24
C LEU A 250 -8.92 -7.48 12.72
N ARG A 251 -8.31 -6.68 13.62
CA ARG A 251 -7.01 -7.01 14.22
C ARG A 251 -7.11 -8.14 15.24
N ARG A 252 -8.19 -8.18 16.03
CA ARG A 252 -8.39 -9.14 17.12
C ARG A 252 -9.88 -9.51 17.25
N PRO A 253 -10.36 -10.54 16.51
CA PRO A 253 -11.79 -10.87 16.43
C PRO A 253 -12.48 -11.12 17.78
N VAL A 254 -11.75 -11.67 18.74
CA VAL A 254 -12.24 -11.91 20.12
C VAL A 254 -12.75 -10.64 20.82
N ARG A 255 -12.28 -9.44 20.42
CA ARG A 255 -12.72 -8.17 21.01
C ARG A 255 -14.22 -7.92 20.85
N TRP A 256 -14.79 -8.35 19.74
CA TRP A 256 -16.23 -8.23 19.51
C TRP A 256 -17.01 -9.12 20.48
N LEU A 257 -16.59 -10.38 20.65
CA LEU A 257 -17.24 -11.30 21.58
C LEU A 257 -17.04 -10.90 23.05
N GLN A 258 -15.89 -10.32 23.39
CA GLN A 258 -15.65 -9.71 24.71
C GLN A 258 -16.58 -8.53 24.96
N ALA A 259 -16.88 -7.73 23.94
CA ALA A 259 -17.87 -6.66 24.06
C ALA A 259 -19.28 -7.21 24.28
N ILE A 260 -19.66 -8.28 23.56
CA ILE A 260 -20.94 -8.97 23.80
C ILE A 260 -21.02 -9.46 25.25
N SER A 261 -19.99 -10.16 25.71
CA SER A 261 -19.99 -10.76 27.05
C SER A 261 -19.99 -9.73 28.18
N ARG A 262 -19.09 -8.74 28.11
CA ARG A 262 -18.95 -7.74 29.18
C ARG A 262 -20.17 -6.84 29.34
N TRP A 263 -20.80 -6.46 28.23
CA TRP A 263 -21.99 -5.59 28.25
C TRP A 263 -23.30 -6.37 28.18
N ARG A 264 -23.25 -7.70 28.22
CA ARG A 264 -24.40 -8.60 28.08
C ARG A 264 -25.28 -8.22 26.88
N ALA A 265 -24.64 -7.99 25.74
CA ALA A 265 -25.34 -7.53 24.55
C ALA A 265 -26.43 -8.53 24.12
N THR A 266 -27.58 -8.01 23.75
CA THR A 266 -28.76 -8.80 23.34
C THR A 266 -28.91 -8.84 21.81
N MET A 267 -28.27 -7.91 21.10
CA MET A 267 -28.25 -7.84 19.65
C MET A 267 -26.83 -7.61 19.12
N THR A 268 -26.49 -8.25 18.00
CA THR A 268 -25.33 -7.89 17.18
C THR A 268 -25.63 -8.08 15.70
N VAL A 269 -24.85 -7.42 14.85
CA VAL A 269 -25.02 -7.41 13.39
C VAL A 269 -23.66 -7.53 12.73
N ALA A 270 -23.49 -8.52 11.84
CA ALA A 270 -22.27 -8.71 11.07
C ALA A 270 -22.49 -9.52 9.78
N PRO A 271 -21.67 -9.34 8.74
CA PRO A 271 -21.67 -10.27 7.61
C PRO A 271 -21.21 -11.69 7.99
N ASP A 272 -21.57 -12.69 7.18
CA ASP A 272 -21.22 -14.11 7.36
C ASP A 272 -19.70 -14.31 7.64
N PHE A 273 -18.82 -13.59 6.94
CA PHE A 273 -17.37 -13.72 7.10
C PHE A 273 -16.88 -13.43 8.52
N ALA A 274 -17.58 -12.57 9.27
CA ALA A 274 -17.17 -12.18 10.61
C ALA A 274 -17.36 -13.35 11.59
N TYR A 275 -18.47 -14.07 11.45
CA TYR A 275 -18.73 -15.31 12.18
C TYR A 275 -17.73 -16.40 11.80
N GLU A 276 -17.45 -16.58 10.50
CA GLU A 276 -16.41 -17.52 10.01
C GLU A 276 -15.04 -17.18 10.61
N LEU A 277 -14.68 -15.89 10.66
CA LEU A 277 -13.42 -15.42 11.23
C LEU A 277 -13.33 -15.69 12.73
N CYS A 278 -14.39 -15.44 13.49
CA CYS A 278 -14.45 -15.74 14.92
C CYS A 278 -14.31 -17.23 15.20
N ALA A 279 -15.09 -18.08 14.50
CA ALA A 279 -15.06 -19.53 14.65
C ALA A 279 -13.64 -20.08 14.41
N ARG A 280 -12.91 -19.51 13.44
CA ARG A 280 -11.54 -19.93 13.09
C ARG A 280 -10.45 -19.35 14.00
N ALA A 281 -10.53 -18.07 14.37
CA ALA A 281 -9.41 -17.34 14.95
C ALA A 281 -9.42 -17.28 16.49
N VAL A 282 -10.59 -17.43 17.12
CA VAL A 282 -10.71 -17.41 18.58
C VAL A 282 -10.40 -18.79 19.12
N SER A 283 -9.41 -18.90 20.02
CA SER A 283 -9.00 -20.17 20.64
C SER A 283 -10.03 -20.70 21.65
N SER A 284 -9.96 -21.99 22.00
CA SER A 284 -10.89 -22.58 22.97
C SER A 284 -10.73 -21.95 24.36
N ALA A 285 -9.49 -21.61 24.75
CA ALA A 285 -9.21 -20.91 26.00
C ALA A 285 -9.87 -19.52 26.03
N GLN A 286 -9.74 -18.76 24.95
CA GLN A 286 -10.42 -17.46 24.84
C GLN A 286 -11.94 -17.59 24.81
N ALA A 287 -12.47 -18.66 24.20
CA ALA A 287 -13.91 -18.91 24.18
C ALA A 287 -14.46 -19.28 25.55
N ALA A 288 -13.68 -19.97 26.38
CA ALA A 288 -14.06 -20.34 27.75
C ALA A 288 -14.21 -19.12 28.69
N ASP A 289 -13.54 -18.02 28.39
CA ASP A 289 -13.62 -16.77 29.17
C ASP A 289 -14.81 -15.87 28.76
N LEU A 290 -15.70 -16.36 27.89
CA LEU A 290 -16.84 -15.59 27.35
C LEU A 290 -18.17 -16.12 27.88
N ASP A 291 -19.13 -15.18 28.02
CA ASP A 291 -20.55 -15.45 28.20
C ASP A 291 -21.34 -14.77 27.07
N LEU A 292 -21.92 -15.56 26.17
CA LEU A 292 -22.76 -15.12 25.04
C LEU A 292 -24.24 -15.46 25.25
N SER A 293 -24.63 -15.91 26.45
CA SER A 293 -26.01 -16.34 26.77
C SER A 293 -27.06 -15.23 26.67
N SER A 294 -26.62 -13.97 26.78
CA SER A 294 -27.46 -12.78 26.64
C SER A 294 -27.91 -12.52 25.20
N LEU A 295 -27.20 -13.06 24.22
CA LEU A 295 -27.44 -12.75 22.82
C LEU A 295 -28.75 -13.42 22.36
N ARG A 296 -29.72 -12.60 21.97
CA ARG A 296 -31.02 -13.03 21.44
C ARG A 296 -31.08 -12.95 19.93
N VAL A 297 -30.34 -11.99 19.36
CA VAL A 297 -30.36 -11.71 17.92
C VAL A 297 -28.94 -11.47 17.43
N ALA A 298 -28.51 -12.28 16.47
CA ALA A 298 -27.22 -12.23 15.79
C ALA A 298 -27.51 -12.19 14.29
N LEU A 299 -27.68 -10.97 13.76
CA LEU A 299 -27.98 -10.78 12.34
C LEU A 299 -26.78 -11.17 11.49
N THR A 300 -27.07 -11.93 10.44
CA THR A 300 -26.09 -12.26 9.41
C THR A 300 -26.67 -12.03 8.02
N GLY A 301 -25.99 -11.20 7.23
CA GLY A 301 -26.48 -10.76 5.93
C GLY A 301 -25.46 -9.93 5.18
N ALA A 302 -25.92 -9.17 4.19
CA ALA A 302 -25.11 -8.41 3.23
C ALA A 302 -24.22 -9.25 2.29
N GLU A 303 -24.06 -10.54 2.53
CA GLU A 303 -23.44 -11.53 1.64
C GLU A 303 -24.17 -12.87 1.77
N PRO A 304 -23.92 -13.87 0.90
CA PRO A 304 -24.55 -15.17 1.07
C PRO A 304 -24.27 -15.76 2.45
N VAL A 305 -25.34 -16.05 3.20
CA VAL A 305 -25.29 -16.68 4.52
C VAL A 305 -25.10 -18.18 4.34
N ARG A 306 -24.14 -18.77 5.07
CA ARG A 306 -23.73 -20.16 4.84
C ARG A 306 -24.07 -21.04 6.03
N ALA A 307 -24.77 -22.14 5.78
CA ALA A 307 -25.14 -23.12 6.81
C ALA A 307 -23.95 -23.61 7.63
N ARG A 308 -22.80 -23.87 6.98
CA ARG A 308 -21.55 -24.27 7.64
C ARG A 308 -20.98 -23.20 8.58
N THR A 309 -21.15 -21.92 8.26
CA THR A 309 -20.62 -20.82 9.08
C THR A 309 -21.42 -20.75 10.36
N LEU A 310 -22.75 -20.84 10.25
CA LEU A 310 -23.67 -20.89 11.39
C LEU A 310 -23.37 -22.09 12.28
N ALA A 311 -23.19 -23.28 11.70
CA ALA A 311 -22.85 -24.50 12.43
C ALA A 311 -21.51 -24.37 13.17
N ALA A 312 -20.43 -23.99 12.46
CA ALA A 312 -19.10 -23.88 13.05
C ALA A 312 -19.01 -22.83 14.17
N PHE A 313 -19.69 -21.68 14.01
CA PHE A 313 -19.76 -20.68 15.06
C PHE A 313 -20.60 -21.18 16.24
N GLY A 314 -21.76 -21.78 15.97
CA GLY A 314 -22.63 -22.37 16.98
C GLY A 314 -21.90 -23.41 17.84
N GLU A 315 -21.22 -24.36 17.21
CA GLU A 315 -20.41 -25.38 17.90
C GLU A 315 -19.26 -24.77 18.71
N ARG A 316 -18.52 -23.81 18.13
CA ARG A 316 -17.37 -23.19 18.78
C ARG A 316 -17.73 -22.45 20.07
N PHE A 317 -18.90 -21.80 20.08
CA PHE A 317 -19.31 -20.91 21.16
C PHE A 317 -20.51 -21.41 21.96
N ALA A 318 -21.02 -22.61 21.70
CA ALA A 318 -22.01 -23.27 22.56
C ALA A 318 -21.55 -23.37 24.03
N PRO A 319 -20.29 -23.70 24.36
CA PRO A 319 -19.82 -23.69 25.75
C PRO A 319 -19.84 -22.30 26.41
N ALA A 320 -19.77 -21.23 25.62
CA ALA A 320 -19.91 -19.85 26.08
C ALA A 320 -21.39 -19.43 26.20
N GLY A 321 -22.36 -20.34 25.98
CA GLY A 321 -23.79 -20.06 26.10
C GLY A 321 -24.46 -19.52 24.83
N PHE A 322 -23.76 -19.50 23.69
CA PHE A 322 -24.40 -19.11 22.41
C PHE A 322 -25.44 -20.14 21.98
N ARG A 323 -26.61 -19.66 21.55
CA ARG A 323 -27.74 -20.48 21.10
C ARG A 323 -27.96 -20.32 19.58
N PRO A 324 -28.12 -21.40 18.79
CA PRO A 324 -28.40 -21.31 17.35
C PRO A 324 -29.63 -20.45 17.01
N GLU A 325 -30.64 -20.42 17.87
CA GLU A 325 -31.86 -19.61 17.76
C GLU A 325 -31.58 -18.11 17.84
N ALA A 326 -30.39 -17.71 18.27
CA ALA A 326 -29.97 -16.31 18.21
C ALA A 326 -29.64 -15.88 16.79
N PHE A 327 -29.25 -16.79 15.88
CA PHE A 327 -28.96 -16.41 14.50
C PHE A 327 -30.22 -15.91 13.79
N SER A 328 -30.11 -14.76 13.16
CA SER A 328 -31.15 -14.20 12.30
C SER A 328 -30.57 -13.89 10.92
N PRO A 329 -30.47 -14.89 10.03
CA PRO A 329 -30.14 -14.67 8.63
C PRO A 329 -31.10 -13.69 7.98
N CYS A 330 -30.57 -12.74 7.23
CA CYS A 330 -31.36 -11.66 6.64
C CYS A 330 -30.90 -11.29 5.22
N TYR A 331 -31.82 -10.68 4.48
CA TYR A 331 -31.59 -10.13 3.16
C TYR A 331 -31.93 -8.63 3.14
N GLY A 332 -31.09 -7.86 2.45
CA GLY A 332 -31.19 -6.42 2.43
C GLY A 332 -30.22 -5.72 1.48
N LEU A 333 -30.56 -4.50 1.10
CA LEU A 333 -29.82 -3.64 0.18
C LEU A 333 -30.17 -2.16 0.40
N ALA A 334 -29.25 -1.27 0.04
CA ALA A 334 -29.42 0.18 0.18
C ALA A 334 -30.63 0.71 -0.62
N GLU A 335 -30.94 0.15 -1.79
CA GLU A 335 -32.12 0.52 -2.59
C GLU A 335 -33.46 0.21 -1.90
N ASN A 336 -33.47 -0.67 -0.88
CA ASN A 336 -34.59 -0.86 0.04
C ASN A 336 -34.29 -0.28 1.43
N THR A 337 -33.46 0.76 1.50
CA THR A 337 -32.93 1.35 2.74
C THR A 337 -31.96 0.42 3.48
N LEU A 338 -32.43 -0.74 3.95
CA LEU A 338 -31.61 -1.84 4.45
C LEU A 338 -32.35 -3.17 4.41
N LEU A 339 -33.20 -3.47 5.39
CA LEU A 339 -33.76 -4.82 5.59
C LEU A 339 -34.92 -5.08 4.63
N VAL A 340 -34.98 -6.27 4.03
CA VAL A 340 -36.14 -6.76 3.27
C VAL A 340 -36.79 -7.94 4.00
N THR A 341 -35.98 -8.94 4.39
CA THR A 341 -36.44 -10.12 5.14
C THR A 341 -35.42 -10.51 6.21
N ALA A 342 -35.87 -11.07 7.32
CA ALA A 342 -35.01 -11.73 8.30
C ALA A 342 -35.73 -12.91 8.95
N VAL A 343 -34.98 -13.85 9.51
CA VAL A 343 -35.56 -14.86 10.41
C VAL A 343 -36.00 -14.18 11.71
N ASP A 344 -37.22 -14.47 12.17
CA ASP A 344 -37.80 -13.92 13.41
C ASP A 344 -36.92 -14.21 14.63
N ALA A 345 -36.88 -13.27 15.58
CA ALA A 345 -36.11 -13.44 16.80
C ALA A 345 -36.54 -14.68 17.60
N GLY A 346 -35.56 -15.49 18.03
CA GLY A 346 -35.80 -16.71 18.79
C GLY A 346 -36.20 -17.92 17.95
N THR A 347 -36.28 -17.79 16.63
CA THR A 347 -36.51 -18.90 15.70
C THR A 347 -35.19 -19.40 15.14
N ALA A 348 -34.95 -20.71 15.19
CA ALA A 348 -33.75 -21.29 14.58
C ALA A 348 -33.77 -21.10 13.05
N PRO A 349 -32.64 -20.72 12.43
CA PRO A 349 -32.54 -20.63 10.97
C PRO A 349 -32.89 -21.93 10.26
N THR A 350 -33.66 -21.83 9.18
CA THR A 350 -33.95 -22.98 8.32
C THR A 350 -32.77 -23.23 7.36
N VAL A 351 -32.43 -24.51 7.17
CA VAL A 351 -31.55 -24.96 6.10
C VAL A 351 -32.30 -25.98 5.26
N ARG A 352 -32.46 -25.69 3.98
CA ARG A 352 -33.08 -26.58 2.99
C ARG A 352 -32.00 -27.13 2.08
N TRP A 353 -32.11 -28.40 1.72
CA TRP A 353 -31.11 -29.08 0.90
C TRP A 353 -31.71 -29.33 -0.48
N ALA A 354 -31.08 -28.76 -1.51
CA ALA A 354 -31.51 -28.90 -2.90
C ALA A 354 -30.73 -30.01 -3.61
N GLU A 355 -31.42 -30.84 -4.41
CA GLU A 355 -30.81 -31.79 -5.33
C GLU A 355 -29.95 -31.01 -6.36
N PRO A 356 -28.64 -31.28 -6.47
CA PRO A 356 -27.74 -30.47 -7.30
C PRO A 356 -28.19 -30.32 -8.76
N ARG A 357 -28.64 -31.42 -9.40
CA ARG A 357 -29.08 -31.42 -10.81
C ARG A 357 -30.39 -30.68 -11.07
N ALA A 358 -31.28 -30.60 -10.08
CA ALA A 358 -32.49 -29.80 -10.18
C ALA A 358 -32.13 -28.32 -9.98
N TRP A 359 -31.27 -28.05 -9.00
CA TRP A 359 -30.84 -26.70 -8.66
C TRP A 359 -30.15 -25.96 -9.81
N GLU A 360 -29.29 -26.66 -10.55
CA GLU A 360 -28.63 -26.11 -11.75
C GLU A 360 -29.61 -25.70 -12.86
N ARG A 361 -30.82 -26.26 -12.85
CA ARG A 361 -31.94 -25.92 -13.75
C ARG A 361 -32.89 -24.89 -13.13
N ALA A 362 -32.41 -24.16 -12.11
CA ALA A 362 -33.18 -23.15 -11.38
C ALA A 362 -34.43 -23.71 -10.71
N GLU A 363 -34.36 -24.96 -10.23
CA GLU A 363 -35.48 -25.66 -9.59
C GLU A 363 -35.06 -26.25 -8.24
N PHE A 364 -35.81 -25.92 -7.20
CA PHE A 364 -35.68 -26.53 -5.90
C PHE A 364 -36.37 -27.88 -5.88
N ARG A 365 -35.57 -28.94 -5.76
CA ARG A 365 -36.06 -30.27 -5.39
C ARG A 365 -35.41 -30.68 -4.07
N PRO A 366 -36.19 -31.04 -3.04
CA PRO A 366 -35.61 -31.41 -1.75
C PRO A 366 -34.77 -32.69 -1.87
N THR A 367 -33.66 -32.74 -1.13
CA THR A 367 -32.82 -33.94 -0.93
C THR A 367 -32.49 -34.10 0.56
N THR A 368 -31.86 -35.22 0.92
CA THR A 368 -31.45 -35.51 2.29
C THR A 368 -30.41 -34.50 2.79
N ALA A 369 -30.49 -34.14 4.08
CA ALA A 369 -29.50 -33.26 4.71
C ALA A 369 -28.07 -33.80 4.53
N GLY A 370 -27.13 -32.94 4.14
CA GLY A 370 -25.76 -33.32 3.81
C GLY A 370 -25.55 -33.91 2.42
N GLN A 371 -26.62 -34.16 1.64
CA GLN A 371 -26.54 -34.79 0.30
C GLN A 371 -26.99 -33.84 -0.84
N GLY A 372 -26.66 -32.55 -0.74
CA GLY A 372 -27.03 -31.55 -1.74
C GLY A 372 -26.49 -30.15 -1.45
N ILE A 373 -27.10 -29.14 -2.09
CA ILE A 373 -26.75 -27.73 -1.91
C ILE A 373 -27.55 -27.17 -0.73
N ALA A 374 -26.86 -26.68 0.29
CA ALA A 374 -27.49 -26.10 1.48
C ALA A 374 -27.93 -24.65 1.21
N LEU A 375 -29.22 -24.39 1.38
CA LEU A 375 -29.86 -23.08 1.20
C LEU A 375 -30.33 -22.60 2.58
N VAL A 376 -29.75 -21.50 3.06
CA VAL A 376 -30.18 -20.87 4.32
C VAL A 376 -31.41 -20.00 4.03
N GLY A 377 -32.48 -20.16 4.82
CA GLY A 377 -33.64 -19.27 4.76
C GLY A 377 -33.30 -17.92 5.38
N CYS A 378 -33.63 -16.84 4.65
CA CYS A 378 -33.50 -15.46 5.11
C CYS A 378 -34.83 -14.91 5.66
N GLY A 379 -35.76 -15.81 6.01
CA GLY A 379 -37.07 -15.50 6.57
C GLY A 379 -38.02 -14.79 5.60
N THR A 380 -38.96 -14.04 6.18
CA THR A 380 -40.05 -13.36 5.47
C THR A 380 -40.02 -11.84 5.71
N PRO A 381 -40.66 -11.04 4.85
CA PRO A 381 -40.89 -9.62 5.14
C PRO A 381 -42.03 -9.43 6.16
N VAL A 382 -42.08 -8.28 6.87
CA VAL A 382 -43.22 -7.94 7.77
C VAL A 382 -44.36 -7.36 6.95
N THR A 383 -44.23 -6.12 6.46
CA THR A 383 -45.27 -5.45 5.66
C THR A 383 -44.87 -5.28 4.19
N GLN A 384 -43.59 -5.48 3.88
CA GLN A 384 -43.08 -5.44 2.52
C GLN A 384 -43.51 -6.66 1.70
N GLN A 385 -43.49 -6.51 0.38
CA GLN A 385 -43.79 -7.57 -0.57
C GLN A 385 -42.53 -7.97 -1.32
N VAL A 386 -42.30 -9.28 -1.40
CA VAL A 386 -41.22 -9.89 -2.18
C VAL A 386 -41.84 -10.78 -3.25
N ARG A 387 -41.34 -10.67 -4.47
CA ARG A 387 -41.72 -11.53 -5.59
C ARG A 387 -40.46 -12.00 -6.31
N VAL A 388 -40.49 -13.24 -6.81
CA VAL A 388 -39.43 -13.76 -7.67
C VAL A 388 -39.93 -13.71 -9.12
N VAL A 389 -39.14 -13.11 -10.01
CA VAL A 389 -39.55 -12.78 -11.39
C VAL A 389 -38.46 -13.22 -12.37
N ASP A 390 -38.84 -13.76 -13.53
CA ASP A 390 -37.87 -14.01 -14.59
C ASP A 390 -37.33 -12.67 -15.12
N PRO A 391 -36.00 -12.45 -15.09
CA PRO A 391 -35.41 -11.14 -15.43
C PRO A 391 -35.59 -10.75 -16.90
N THR A 392 -35.90 -11.70 -17.79
CA THR A 392 -36.03 -11.52 -19.23
C THR A 392 -37.49 -11.37 -19.64
N SER A 393 -38.34 -12.35 -19.31
CA SER A 393 -39.75 -12.32 -19.66
C SER A 393 -40.58 -11.39 -18.77
N ARG A 394 -40.05 -11.04 -17.58
CA ARG A 394 -40.73 -10.30 -16.52
C ARG A 394 -41.99 -10.99 -16.00
N GLU A 395 -42.07 -12.31 -16.16
CA GLU A 395 -43.15 -13.12 -15.61
C GLU A 395 -42.80 -13.56 -14.18
N PRO A 396 -43.74 -13.46 -13.23
CA PRO A 396 -43.55 -14.07 -11.91
C PRO A 396 -43.24 -15.56 -12.04
N VAL A 397 -42.23 -16.05 -11.33
CA VAL A 397 -41.91 -17.48 -11.32
C VAL A 397 -42.54 -18.17 -10.08
N PRO A 398 -43.00 -19.43 -10.21
CA PRO A 398 -43.57 -20.17 -9.08
C PRO A 398 -42.59 -20.37 -7.91
N ALA A 399 -43.12 -20.60 -6.71
CA ALA A 399 -42.31 -21.00 -5.56
C ALA A 399 -41.47 -22.25 -5.89
N GLY A 400 -40.24 -22.28 -5.37
CA GLY A 400 -39.24 -23.29 -5.70
C GLY A 400 -38.50 -23.07 -7.02
N ARG A 401 -38.81 -22.04 -7.81
CA ARG A 401 -38.04 -21.67 -9.01
C ARG A 401 -37.17 -20.44 -8.73
N THR A 402 -35.94 -20.46 -9.23
CA THR A 402 -35.03 -19.32 -9.10
C THR A 402 -35.35 -18.24 -10.13
N GLY A 403 -35.38 -16.98 -9.69
CA GLY A 403 -35.49 -15.80 -10.54
C GLY A 403 -34.95 -14.55 -9.83
N GLU A 404 -35.12 -13.38 -10.43
CA GLU A 404 -34.75 -12.09 -9.83
C GLU A 404 -35.68 -11.74 -8.67
N ILE A 405 -35.10 -11.31 -7.55
CA ILE A 405 -35.85 -10.84 -6.38
C ILE A 405 -36.33 -9.42 -6.67
N TRP A 406 -37.64 -9.21 -6.64
CA TRP A 406 -38.29 -7.91 -6.79
C TRP A 406 -38.97 -7.55 -5.47
N VAL A 407 -38.81 -6.29 -5.05
CA VAL A 407 -39.30 -5.80 -3.75
C VAL A 407 -40.25 -4.63 -3.95
N ARG A 408 -41.32 -4.57 -3.14
CA ARG A 408 -42.25 -3.44 -3.10
C ARG A 408 -42.63 -3.15 -1.64
N GLY A 409 -42.57 -1.89 -1.24
CA GLY A 409 -42.93 -1.47 0.12
C GLY A 409 -42.42 -0.06 0.41
N ALA A 410 -42.77 0.50 1.57
CA ALA A 410 -42.41 1.87 1.92
C ALA A 410 -40.92 2.06 2.28
N SER A 411 -40.14 0.98 2.41
CA SER A 411 -38.68 1.05 2.56
C SER A 411 -37.93 1.21 1.24
N VAL A 412 -38.61 1.03 0.11
CA VAL A 412 -38.00 1.22 -1.22
C VAL A 412 -37.61 2.69 -1.37
N ALA A 413 -36.34 2.94 -1.64
CA ALA A 413 -35.76 4.27 -1.75
C ALA A 413 -36.38 5.05 -2.93
N ALA A 414 -36.26 6.37 -2.91
CA ALA A 414 -36.84 7.26 -3.92
C ALA A 414 -36.14 7.15 -5.30
N GLY A 415 -34.97 6.54 -5.37
CA GLY A 415 -34.21 6.34 -6.60
C GLY A 415 -32.72 6.64 -6.45
N TYR A 416 -32.04 6.82 -7.58
CA TYR A 416 -30.67 7.31 -7.64
C TYR A 416 -30.65 8.81 -7.92
N ARG A 417 -29.86 9.57 -7.15
CA ARG A 417 -29.69 11.02 -7.35
C ARG A 417 -29.13 11.31 -8.74
N ASP A 418 -29.74 12.27 -9.43
CA ASP A 418 -29.30 12.77 -10.74
C ASP A 418 -29.16 11.67 -11.84
N ARG A 419 -29.90 10.56 -11.70
CA ARG A 419 -29.89 9.42 -12.65
C ARG A 419 -31.30 8.92 -13.00
N PRO A 420 -32.14 9.74 -13.66
CA PRO A 420 -33.55 9.42 -13.91
C PRO A 420 -33.76 8.11 -14.69
N THR A 421 -32.90 7.81 -15.68
CA THR A 421 -33.00 6.56 -16.47
C THR A 421 -32.74 5.33 -15.60
N ALA A 422 -31.65 5.31 -14.83
CA ALA A 422 -31.33 4.20 -13.93
C ALA A 422 -32.40 4.05 -12.84
N THR A 423 -32.94 5.17 -12.34
CA THR A 423 -34.06 5.16 -11.38
C THR A 423 -35.29 4.49 -11.99
N ALA A 424 -35.69 4.86 -13.20
CA ALA A 424 -36.85 4.27 -13.86
C ALA A 424 -36.67 2.76 -14.12
N GLU A 425 -35.48 2.34 -14.55
CA GLU A 425 -35.15 0.92 -14.80
C GLU A 425 -35.14 0.06 -13.54
N THR A 426 -34.64 0.60 -12.43
CA THR A 426 -34.45 -0.15 -11.18
C THR A 426 -35.67 -0.08 -10.26
N PHE A 427 -36.30 1.09 -10.10
CA PHE A 427 -37.38 1.33 -9.13
C PHE A 427 -38.79 1.33 -9.77
N GLY A 428 -38.85 1.45 -11.09
CA GLY A 428 -40.11 1.56 -11.85
C GLY A 428 -40.54 0.28 -12.55
N ALA A 429 -40.02 -0.89 -12.14
CA ALA A 429 -40.25 -2.12 -12.88
C ALA A 429 -41.69 -2.63 -12.75
N ARG A 430 -42.20 -3.21 -13.83
CA ARG A 430 -43.53 -3.84 -13.89
C ARG A 430 -43.40 -5.25 -14.44
N THR A 431 -44.15 -6.17 -13.87
CA THR A 431 -44.27 -7.54 -14.40
C THR A 431 -45.02 -7.52 -15.72
N ARG A 432 -44.97 -8.62 -16.46
CA ARG A 432 -45.56 -8.72 -17.82
C ARG A 432 -47.06 -8.38 -17.87
N ASP A 433 -47.79 -8.69 -16.80
CA ASP A 433 -49.20 -8.38 -16.59
C ASP A 433 -49.47 -6.94 -16.13
N GLY A 434 -48.43 -6.12 -15.95
CA GLY A 434 -48.53 -4.70 -15.59
C GLY A 434 -48.44 -4.38 -14.10
N ASP A 435 -48.37 -5.38 -13.21
CA ASP A 435 -48.28 -5.17 -11.76
C ASP A 435 -46.94 -4.50 -11.37
N GLY A 436 -47.02 -3.47 -10.54
CA GLY A 436 -45.89 -2.63 -10.14
C GLY A 436 -46.30 -1.19 -9.78
N PRO A 437 -45.35 -0.31 -9.42
CA PRO A 437 -43.89 -0.48 -9.60
C PRO A 437 -43.23 -1.40 -8.56
N TRP A 438 -42.13 -2.02 -8.97
CA TRP A 438 -41.26 -2.87 -8.16
C TRP A 438 -39.81 -2.40 -8.23
N LEU A 439 -39.08 -2.56 -7.13
CA LEU A 439 -37.63 -2.49 -7.08
C LEU A 439 -37.03 -3.80 -7.61
N ARG A 440 -36.23 -3.70 -8.68
CA ARG A 440 -35.38 -4.79 -9.17
C ARG A 440 -34.07 -4.80 -8.41
N THR A 441 -33.82 -5.84 -7.61
CA THR A 441 -32.64 -5.88 -6.76
C THR A 441 -31.37 -6.29 -7.51
N GLY A 442 -31.51 -6.94 -8.68
CA GLY A 442 -30.41 -7.58 -9.37
C GLY A 442 -29.92 -8.88 -8.71
N ASP A 443 -30.51 -9.28 -7.58
CA ASP A 443 -30.18 -10.50 -6.84
C ASP A 443 -31.11 -11.64 -7.24
N LEU A 444 -30.59 -12.87 -7.22
CA LEU A 444 -31.34 -14.08 -7.54
C LEU A 444 -31.79 -14.78 -6.27
N GLY A 445 -33.03 -15.27 -6.25
CA GLY A 445 -33.60 -15.98 -5.12
C GLY A 445 -34.70 -16.93 -5.53
N THR A 446 -35.18 -17.70 -4.55
CA THR A 446 -36.39 -18.52 -4.65
C THR A 446 -37.17 -18.41 -3.35
N LEU A 447 -38.49 -18.57 -3.43
CA LEU A 447 -39.34 -18.76 -2.25
C LEU A 447 -39.50 -20.26 -2.01
N ILE A 448 -39.17 -20.74 -0.81
CA ILE A 448 -39.38 -22.14 -0.39
C ILE A 448 -40.16 -22.08 0.91
N GLU A 449 -41.34 -22.71 0.94
CA GLU A 449 -42.22 -22.73 2.13
C GLU A 449 -42.57 -21.31 2.64
N GLY A 450 -42.57 -20.32 1.74
CA GLY A 450 -42.84 -18.91 2.05
C GLY A 450 -41.60 -18.09 2.44
N GLU A 451 -40.47 -18.71 2.76
CA GLU A 451 -39.23 -18.02 3.12
C GLU A 451 -38.38 -17.69 1.89
N LEU A 452 -37.67 -16.56 1.94
CA LEU A 452 -36.74 -16.17 0.90
C LEU A 452 -35.40 -16.89 1.08
N HIS A 453 -34.96 -17.59 0.04
CA HIS A 453 -33.61 -18.14 -0.06
C HIS A 453 -32.84 -17.38 -1.14
N VAL A 454 -31.78 -16.67 -0.75
CA VAL A 454 -30.93 -15.91 -1.67
C VAL A 454 -29.88 -16.83 -2.27
N THR A 455 -29.73 -16.80 -3.59
CA THR A 455 -28.98 -17.80 -4.35
C THR A 455 -27.79 -17.24 -5.11
N GLY A 456 -27.78 -15.93 -5.38
CA GLY A 456 -26.69 -15.28 -6.10
C GLY A 456 -27.05 -13.90 -6.62
N ARG A 457 -26.28 -13.42 -7.60
CA ARG A 457 -26.50 -12.15 -8.31
C ARG A 457 -26.60 -12.40 -9.80
N LEU A 458 -27.54 -11.74 -10.48
CA LEU A 458 -27.71 -11.84 -11.93
C LEU A 458 -26.40 -11.55 -12.69
N THR A 459 -25.66 -10.56 -12.24
CA THR A 459 -24.40 -10.14 -12.88
C THR A 459 -23.19 -11.01 -12.54
N ASP A 460 -23.30 -11.90 -11.55
CA ASP A 460 -22.20 -12.74 -11.05
C ASP A 460 -22.35 -14.22 -11.43
N MET A 461 -23.53 -14.70 -11.83
CA MET A 461 -23.74 -16.12 -12.17
C MET A 461 -22.87 -16.58 -13.34
N LEU A 462 -22.27 -17.76 -13.21
CA LEU A 462 -21.49 -18.40 -14.27
C LEU A 462 -22.38 -19.37 -15.03
N VAL A 463 -22.39 -19.29 -16.36
CA VAL A 463 -23.19 -20.20 -17.20
C VAL A 463 -22.25 -21.18 -17.88
N VAL A 464 -22.14 -22.39 -17.33
CA VAL A 464 -21.19 -23.40 -17.83
C VAL A 464 -21.97 -24.58 -18.39
N ARG A 465 -21.86 -24.83 -19.70
CA ARG A 465 -22.61 -25.89 -20.43
C ARG A 465 -24.14 -25.79 -20.25
N GLY A 466 -24.67 -24.57 -20.17
CA GLY A 466 -26.10 -24.33 -19.97
C GLY A 466 -26.60 -24.55 -18.54
N ARG A 467 -25.69 -24.71 -17.57
CA ARG A 467 -25.98 -24.81 -16.14
C ARG A 467 -25.52 -23.55 -15.42
N ASN A 468 -26.31 -23.10 -14.46
CA ASN A 468 -26.02 -21.92 -13.66
C ASN A 468 -25.20 -22.32 -12.42
N LEU A 469 -23.95 -21.87 -12.35
CA LEU A 469 -23.05 -22.11 -11.22
C LEU A 469 -22.83 -20.81 -10.44
N CYS A 470 -22.98 -20.91 -9.12
CA CYS A 470 -22.70 -19.83 -8.18
C CYS A 470 -21.18 -19.71 -7.95
N PRO A 471 -20.51 -18.59 -8.32
CA PRO A 471 -19.08 -18.44 -8.09
C PRO A 471 -18.66 -18.62 -6.63
N GLN A 472 -19.51 -18.22 -5.70
CA GLN A 472 -19.25 -18.25 -4.27
C GLN A 472 -19.11 -19.68 -3.74
N ASP A 473 -19.83 -20.63 -4.33
CA ASP A 473 -19.74 -22.04 -3.97
C ASP A 473 -18.39 -22.63 -4.43
N ILE A 474 -17.94 -22.23 -5.63
CA ILE A 474 -16.62 -22.62 -6.18
C ILE A 474 -15.49 -22.03 -5.31
N GLU A 475 -15.57 -20.74 -5.00
CA GLU A 475 -14.62 -20.03 -4.13
C GLU A 475 -14.52 -20.64 -2.75
N HIS A 476 -15.66 -21.08 -2.21
CA HIS A 476 -15.72 -21.70 -0.92
C HIS A 476 -15.13 -23.10 -0.97
N ALA A 477 -15.63 -23.98 -1.84
CA ALA A 477 -15.18 -25.35 -1.95
C ALA A 477 -13.65 -25.42 -2.10
N ALA A 478 -13.07 -24.52 -2.88
CA ALA A 478 -11.63 -24.42 -3.08
C ALA A 478 -10.81 -24.30 -1.78
N ARG A 479 -11.31 -23.60 -0.76
CA ARG A 479 -10.56 -23.32 0.48
C ARG A 479 -10.25 -24.59 1.28
N ASP A 480 -11.11 -25.60 1.17
CA ASP A 480 -11.05 -26.80 1.99
C ASP A 480 -10.33 -27.97 1.28
N LEU A 481 -9.95 -27.76 0.01
CA LEU A 481 -9.29 -28.79 -0.79
C LEU A 481 -7.82 -28.99 -0.44
N HIS A 482 -7.18 -28.02 0.22
CA HIS A 482 -5.77 -28.12 0.62
C HIS A 482 -5.42 -27.22 1.81
N PRO A 483 -4.56 -27.65 2.77
CA PRO A 483 -4.15 -26.85 3.93
C PRO A 483 -3.56 -25.47 3.57
N ALA A 484 -2.88 -25.38 2.41
CA ALA A 484 -2.33 -24.11 1.92
C ALA A 484 -3.40 -23.07 1.51
N LEU A 485 -4.61 -23.51 1.19
CA LEU A 485 -5.74 -22.66 0.78
C LEU A 485 -6.60 -22.25 1.99
N ALA A 486 -6.40 -22.93 3.13
CA ALA A 486 -7.21 -22.78 4.32
C ALA A 486 -7.27 -21.33 4.82
N GLY A 487 -8.50 -20.79 4.80
CA GLY A 487 -8.80 -19.44 5.25
C GLY A 487 -8.22 -18.31 4.38
N GLY A 488 -7.79 -18.60 3.15
CA GLY A 488 -7.51 -17.60 2.12
C GLY A 488 -8.78 -17.19 1.39
N PHE A 489 -8.87 -15.92 0.95
CA PHE A 489 -9.98 -15.47 0.13
C PHE A 489 -9.85 -16.01 -1.30
N GLY A 490 -10.98 -16.42 -1.89
CA GLY A 490 -11.07 -16.86 -3.28
C GLY A 490 -11.98 -15.93 -4.07
N VAL A 491 -11.79 -15.88 -5.37
CA VAL A 491 -12.72 -15.25 -6.31
C VAL A 491 -12.82 -16.07 -7.59
N ALA A 492 -14.03 -16.48 -7.95
CA ALA A 492 -14.34 -17.18 -9.20
C ALA A 492 -15.09 -16.25 -10.14
N PHE A 493 -14.77 -16.29 -11.44
CA PHE A 493 -15.47 -15.51 -12.47
C PHE A 493 -15.37 -16.18 -13.84
N GLY A 494 -16.31 -15.86 -14.72
CA GLY A 494 -16.35 -16.34 -16.10
C GLY A 494 -15.49 -15.49 -17.04
N VAL A 495 -14.79 -16.15 -17.96
CA VAL A 495 -14.07 -15.53 -19.08
C VAL A 495 -14.47 -16.25 -20.36
N THR A 496 -15.10 -15.53 -21.28
CA THR A 496 -15.49 -16.06 -22.59
C THR A 496 -14.40 -15.74 -23.60
N VAL A 497 -13.87 -16.77 -24.26
CA VAL A 497 -12.92 -16.63 -25.39
C VAL A 497 -13.53 -17.27 -26.63
N ASP A 498 -13.36 -18.57 -26.82
CA ASP A 498 -14.08 -19.43 -27.76
C ASP A 498 -15.31 -20.09 -27.10
N ARG A 499 -15.19 -20.35 -25.80
CA ARG A 499 -16.24 -20.82 -24.90
C ARG A 499 -16.10 -20.13 -23.55
N GLU A 500 -17.06 -20.37 -22.66
CA GLU A 500 -16.99 -19.87 -21.29
C GLU A 500 -16.00 -20.71 -20.45
N TYR A 501 -15.02 -20.04 -19.86
CA TYR A 501 -14.06 -20.61 -18.91
C TYR A 501 -14.31 -20.07 -17.51
N VAL A 502 -14.28 -20.95 -16.51
CA VAL A 502 -14.27 -20.55 -15.10
C VAL A 502 -12.83 -20.30 -14.67
N VAL A 503 -12.55 -19.12 -14.12
CA VAL A 503 -11.26 -18.77 -13.52
C VAL A 503 -11.44 -18.58 -12.02
N LEU A 504 -10.66 -19.32 -11.23
CA LEU A 504 -10.57 -19.20 -9.78
C LEU A 504 -9.23 -18.58 -9.39
N VAL A 505 -9.27 -17.41 -8.76
CA VAL A 505 -8.11 -16.79 -8.13
C VAL A 505 -8.20 -17.01 -6.62
N GLN A 506 -7.22 -17.71 -6.04
CA GLN A 506 -7.27 -18.17 -4.65
C GLN A 506 -6.04 -17.72 -3.85
N GLU A 507 -6.25 -17.05 -2.72
CA GLU A 507 -5.18 -16.71 -1.79
C GLU A 507 -4.67 -17.95 -1.05
N VAL A 508 -3.36 -18.00 -0.83
CA VAL A 508 -2.68 -19.09 -0.12
C VAL A 508 -1.88 -18.62 1.09
N ARG A 509 -1.71 -19.52 2.06
CA ARG A 509 -0.70 -19.41 3.12
C ARG A 509 0.65 -19.79 2.54
N ARG A 510 1.49 -18.80 2.25
CA ARG A 510 2.73 -18.98 1.49
C ARG A 510 3.63 -20.07 2.06
N ALA A 511 3.87 -20.08 3.37
CA ALA A 511 4.68 -21.10 4.04
C ALA A 511 4.18 -22.54 3.83
N LEU A 512 2.85 -22.75 3.76
CA LEU A 512 2.25 -24.07 3.52
C LEU A 512 2.19 -24.42 2.04
N LEU A 513 2.09 -23.42 1.15
CA LEU A 513 2.22 -23.64 -0.28
C LEU A 513 3.66 -23.99 -0.66
N ASP A 514 4.67 -23.39 0.00
CA ASP A 514 6.09 -23.67 -0.23
C ASP A 514 6.52 -25.07 0.26
N ALA A 515 5.77 -25.64 1.20
CA ALA A 515 5.96 -27.01 1.69
C ALA A 515 5.24 -28.08 0.82
N ALA A 516 4.46 -27.66 -0.18
CA ALA A 516 3.77 -28.50 -1.16
C ALA A 516 4.19 -28.09 -2.59
N ASP A 517 3.82 -28.86 -3.61
CA ASP A 517 3.99 -28.39 -4.99
C ASP A 517 2.80 -27.50 -5.40
N PRO A 518 2.99 -26.22 -5.75
CA PRO A 518 1.91 -25.36 -6.22
C PRO A 518 1.14 -25.91 -7.43
N ALA A 519 1.80 -26.69 -8.30
CA ALA A 519 1.16 -27.37 -9.41
C ALA A 519 0.22 -28.47 -8.92
N GLU A 520 0.66 -29.29 -7.97
CA GLU A 520 -0.16 -30.34 -7.34
C GLU A 520 -1.36 -29.75 -6.61
N VAL A 521 -1.17 -28.65 -5.87
CA VAL A 521 -2.27 -27.95 -5.18
C VAL A 521 -3.28 -27.41 -6.20
N ALA A 522 -2.80 -26.76 -7.27
CA ALA A 522 -3.69 -26.25 -8.31
C ALA A 522 -4.42 -27.38 -9.06
N ASP A 523 -3.74 -28.49 -9.39
CA ASP A 523 -4.37 -29.63 -10.06
C ASP A 523 -5.34 -30.39 -9.17
N THR A 524 -5.07 -30.47 -7.86
CA THR A 524 -6.03 -30.97 -6.86
C THR A 524 -7.28 -30.11 -6.87
N VAL A 525 -7.14 -28.78 -6.82
CA VAL A 525 -8.27 -27.85 -6.88
C VAL A 525 -9.04 -28.00 -8.19
N ARG A 526 -8.34 -28.04 -9.32
CA ARG A 526 -8.96 -28.20 -10.65
C ARG A 526 -9.76 -29.48 -10.75
N THR A 527 -9.18 -30.60 -10.36
CA THR A 527 -9.78 -31.93 -10.49
C THR A 527 -10.97 -32.08 -9.57
N ARG A 528 -10.86 -31.63 -8.32
CA ARG A 528 -11.94 -31.73 -7.34
C ARG A 528 -13.09 -30.80 -7.69
N LEU A 529 -12.83 -29.53 -8.03
CA LEU A 529 -13.89 -28.61 -8.45
C LEU A 529 -14.57 -29.05 -9.76
N ALA A 530 -13.82 -29.59 -10.73
CA ALA A 530 -14.40 -30.13 -11.95
C ALA A 530 -15.41 -31.25 -11.64
N ARG A 531 -15.04 -32.16 -10.74
CA ARG A 531 -15.88 -33.28 -10.33
C ARG A 531 -17.07 -32.82 -9.48
N ASP A 532 -16.80 -32.02 -8.46
CA ASP A 532 -17.80 -31.64 -7.44
C ASP A 532 -18.88 -30.72 -8.01
N PHE A 533 -18.56 -29.92 -9.04
CA PHE A 533 -19.50 -29.05 -9.75
C PHE A 533 -19.89 -29.58 -11.15
N ASP A 534 -19.41 -30.77 -11.54
CA ASP A 534 -19.56 -31.35 -12.88
C ASP A 534 -19.32 -30.32 -14.01
N MET A 535 -18.20 -29.60 -13.90
CA MET A 535 -17.79 -28.55 -14.84
C MET A 535 -16.45 -28.89 -15.48
N PRO A 536 -16.09 -28.30 -16.65
CA PRO A 536 -14.72 -28.37 -17.13
C PRO A 536 -13.73 -27.88 -16.06
N PRO A 537 -12.52 -28.47 -15.97
CA PRO A 537 -11.54 -28.03 -14.99
C PRO A 537 -11.29 -26.52 -15.05
N PRO A 538 -11.49 -25.78 -13.94
CA PRO A 538 -11.33 -24.35 -13.94
C PRO A 538 -9.87 -23.96 -14.20
N ALA A 539 -9.66 -22.74 -14.65
CA ALA A 539 -8.35 -22.11 -14.58
C ALA A 539 -8.09 -21.74 -13.10
N VAL A 540 -6.95 -22.12 -12.54
CA VAL A 540 -6.63 -21.85 -11.13
C VAL A 540 -5.42 -20.94 -11.04
N VAL A 541 -5.56 -19.85 -10.29
CA VAL A 541 -4.56 -18.80 -10.10
C VAL A 541 -4.32 -18.64 -8.60
N LEU A 542 -3.23 -19.21 -8.08
CA LEU A 542 -2.87 -19.07 -6.67
C LEU A 542 -2.16 -17.74 -6.46
N VAL A 543 -2.53 -16.96 -5.44
CA VAL A 543 -1.98 -15.62 -5.17
C VAL A 543 -1.61 -15.44 -3.69
N ASN A 544 -0.76 -14.46 -3.37
CA ASN A 544 -0.46 -14.11 -1.98
C ASN A 544 -1.70 -13.58 -1.24
N ARG A 545 -1.73 -13.74 0.09
CA ARG A 545 -2.75 -13.08 0.93
C ARG A 545 -2.77 -11.56 0.72
N GLY A 546 -3.97 -11.00 0.64
CA GLY A 546 -4.21 -9.58 0.35
C GLY A 546 -4.28 -9.25 -1.14
N ALA A 547 -4.04 -10.21 -2.04
CA ALA A 547 -4.15 -9.99 -3.48
C ALA A 547 -5.60 -10.01 -3.98
N VAL A 548 -6.49 -10.77 -3.33
CA VAL A 548 -7.93 -10.73 -3.66
C VAL A 548 -8.51 -9.43 -3.10
N ARG A 549 -8.89 -8.53 -4.03
CA ARG A 549 -9.39 -7.20 -3.71
C ARG A 549 -10.76 -7.29 -3.07
N ARG A 550 -10.93 -6.51 -2.00
CA ARG A 550 -12.13 -6.49 -1.17
C ARG A 550 -12.59 -5.05 -0.93
N THR A 551 -13.88 -4.86 -0.78
CA THR A 551 -14.47 -3.59 -0.33
C THR A 551 -14.10 -3.32 1.14
N THR A 552 -14.38 -2.12 1.63
CA THR A 552 -14.20 -1.76 3.04
C THR A 552 -15.08 -2.56 4.00
N SER A 553 -16.13 -3.22 3.50
CA SER A 553 -16.99 -4.16 4.23
C SER A 553 -16.55 -5.63 4.12
N GLY A 554 -15.43 -5.92 3.45
CA GLY A 554 -14.87 -7.27 3.33
C GLY A 554 -15.34 -8.07 2.10
N LYS A 555 -16.30 -7.56 1.32
CA LYS A 555 -16.83 -8.25 0.12
C LYS A 555 -15.79 -8.31 -1.00
N VAL A 556 -15.69 -9.45 -1.67
CA VAL A 556 -14.78 -9.63 -2.82
C VAL A 556 -15.22 -8.76 -4.01
N GLN A 557 -14.28 -8.04 -4.62
CA GLN A 557 -14.53 -7.20 -5.80
C GLN A 557 -14.37 -8.02 -7.10
N ARG A 558 -15.30 -8.94 -7.38
CA ARG A 558 -15.20 -9.93 -8.47
C ARG A 558 -14.92 -9.34 -9.85
N ARG A 559 -15.65 -8.31 -10.24
CA ARG A 559 -15.44 -7.61 -11.52
C ARG A 559 -14.04 -7.01 -11.62
N LEU A 560 -13.58 -6.32 -10.57
CA LEU A 560 -12.21 -5.80 -10.53
C LEU A 560 -11.19 -6.93 -10.62
N MET A 561 -11.41 -8.06 -9.95
CA MET A 561 -10.52 -9.21 -10.04
C MET A 561 -10.49 -9.83 -11.43
N ARG A 562 -11.64 -9.90 -12.12
CA ARG A 562 -11.72 -10.30 -13.54
C ARG A 562 -10.98 -9.33 -14.45
N GLU A 563 -11.16 -8.02 -14.26
CA GLU A 563 -10.43 -6.98 -15.01
C GLU A 563 -8.92 -7.06 -14.75
N LEU A 564 -8.50 -7.28 -13.51
CA LEU A 564 -7.10 -7.50 -13.15
C LEU A 564 -6.54 -8.78 -13.77
N PHE A 565 -7.34 -9.84 -13.88
CA PHE A 565 -6.94 -11.09 -14.55
C PHE A 565 -6.77 -10.87 -16.06
N LEU A 566 -7.79 -10.31 -16.72
CA LEU A 566 -7.81 -10.06 -18.16
C LEU A 566 -6.75 -9.06 -18.60
N SER A 567 -6.46 -8.06 -17.78
CA SER A 567 -5.38 -7.09 -18.03
C SER A 567 -3.99 -7.61 -17.68
N GLY A 568 -3.86 -8.84 -17.16
CA GLY A 568 -2.58 -9.40 -16.70
C GLY A 568 -2.00 -8.70 -15.45
N SER A 569 -2.80 -7.88 -14.75
CA SER A 569 -2.37 -7.12 -13.56
C SER A 569 -2.34 -7.97 -12.27
N LEU A 570 -2.89 -9.18 -12.28
CA LEU A 570 -2.75 -10.14 -11.18
C LEU A 570 -1.35 -10.75 -11.15
N ARG A 571 -0.81 -10.93 -9.94
CA ARG A 571 0.50 -11.55 -9.72
C ARG A 571 0.32 -12.95 -9.15
N PRO A 572 0.20 -13.99 -9.99
CA PRO A 572 0.10 -15.36 -9.52
C PRO A 572 1.41 -15.80 -8.86
N LEU A 573 1.27 -16.54 -7.76
CA LEU A 573 2.29 -17.45 -7.24
C LEU A 573 2.39 -18.71 -8.09
N HIS A 574 1.25 -19.15 -8.63
CA HIS A 574 1.13 -20.25 -9.59
C HIS A 574 -0.14 -20.02 -10.41
N ALA A 575 -0.12 -20.38 -11.70
CA ALA A 575 -1.32 -20.31 -12.54
C ALA A 575 -1.38 -21.52 -13.46
N THR A 576 -2.48 -22.27 -13.36
CA THR A 576 -2.79 -23.38 -14.26
C THR A 576 -3.92 -22.93 -15.18
N LEU A 577 -3.55 -22.41 -16.35
CA LEU A 577 -4.48 -21.85 -17.33
C LEU A 577 -4.57 -22.77 -18.57
N PRO A 578 -5.76 -22.98 -19.15
CA PRO A 578 -5.89 -23.57 -20.47
C PRO A 578 -5.25 -22.65 -21.52
N PRO A 579 -4.79 -23.19 -22.67
CA PRO A 579 -4.07 -22.40 -23.69
C PRO A 579 -4.79 -21.12 -24.11
N ALA A 580 -6.11 -21.16 -24.29
CA ALA A 580 -6.94 -20.01 -24.66
C ALA A 580 -6.92 -18.85 -23.64
N LEU A 581 -6.56 -19.10 -22.38
CA LEU A 581 -6.47 -18.09 -21.32
C LEU A 581 -5.03 -17.67 -21.00
N ARG A 582 -4.01 -18.24 -21.66
CA ARG A 582 -2.60 -17.91 -21.41
C ARG A 582 -2.16 -16.60 -22.06
N ASP A 583 -2.93 -16.11 -23.03
CA ASP A 583 -2.69 -14.84 -23.72
C ASP A 583 -4.01 -14.12 -24.04
N PRO A 584 -4.60 -13.39 -23.07
CA PRO A 584 -5.88 -12.70 -23.28
C PRO A 584 -5.79 -11.55 -24.30
N ALA A 585 -4.58 -11.15 -24.74
CA ALA A 585 -4.37 -10.19 -25.82
C ALA A 585 -4.42 -10.84 -27.22
N ALA A 586 -4.36 -12.17 -27.32
CA ALA A 586 -4.46 -12.93 -28.57
C ALA A 586 -5.88 -13.44 -28.90
N ALA A 587 -6.89 -13.11 -28.07
CA ALA A 587 -8.27 -13.47 -28.35
C ALA A 587 -8.77 -12.72 -29.61
N PRO A 588 -9.26 -13.42 -30.65
CA PRO A 588 -9.84 -12.76 -31.81
C PRO A 588 -11.07 -11.98 -31.37
N ARG A 589 -11.23 -10.75 -31.87
CA ARG A 589 -12.58 -10.20 -32.03
C ARG A 589 -13.35 -11.18 -32.93
N PRO A 590 -14.66 -11.41 -32.71
CA PRO A 590 -15.42 -12.22 -33.65
C PRO A 590 -15.32 -11.54 -35.02
N ASP A 591 -14.78 -12.25 -36.02
CA ASP A 591 -15.31 -12.30 -37.39
C ASP A 591 -14.45 -13.18 -38.34
N SER A 592 -15.15 -14.09 -39.04
CA SER A 592 -14.82 -14.80 -40.30
C SER A 592 -13.50 -15.58 -40.50
N ALA A 593 -13.65 -16.91 -40.63
CA ALA A 593 -13.05 -17.86 -41.60
C ALA A 593 -11.51 -18.03 -41.81
N THR A 594 -11.00 -19.17 -41.29
CA THR A 594 -10.08 -20.22 -41.85
C THR A 594 -8.89 -19.91 -42.79
N HIS A 595 -7.66 -20.35 -42.44
CA HIS A 595 -6.83 -21.46 -43.03
C HIS A 595 -5.33 -21.43 -42.57
N PRO A 596 -4.47 -22.49 -42.76
CA PRO A 596 -3.62 -23.02 -41.69
C PRO A 596 -2.08 -23.12 -41.94
N THR A 597 -1.35 -23.35 -40.83
CA THR A 597 -0.09 -24.14 -40.62
C THR A 597 1.30 -23.69 -41.12
N ALA A 598 2.29 -23.72 -40.20
CA ALA A 598 3.56 -24.50 -40.30
C ALA A 598 4.23 -24.63 -38.91
N GLY A 599 4.77 -25.82 -38.57
CA GLY A 599 5.18 -26.22 -37.21
C GLY A 599 6.69 -26.08 -36.86
N PRO A 600 7.09 -26.42 -35.61
CA PRO A 600 8.46 -26.25 -35.11
C PRO A 600 9.28 -27.56 -35.10
N PRO A 601 10.63 -27.53 -35.10
CA PRO A 601 11.43 -28.68 -34.72
C PRO A 601 11.82 -28.68 -33.22
N ALA A 602 11.99 -29.90 -32.71
CA ALA A 602 12.15 -30.30 -31.32
C ALA A 602 13.64 -30.32 -30.84
N PRO A 603 13.93 -30.57 -29.54
CA PRO A 603 15.18 -30.20 -28.87
C PRO A 603 16.16 -31.35 -28.62
N THR A 604 17.46 -31.03 -28.60
CA THR A 604 18.57 -31.82 -28.02
C THR A 604 19.68 -30.81 -27.63
N THR A 605 20.44 -30.87 -26.55
CA THR A 605 20.98 -32.00 -25.79
C THR A 605 21.58 -31.50 -24.45
N ARG A 606 21.71 -32.41 -23.48
CA ARG A 606 22.34 -32.23 -22.16
C ARG A 606 23.82 -31.80 -22.26
N TRP A 607 24.24 -30.88 -21.40
CA TRP A 607 25.65 -30.46 -21.25
C TRP A 607 26.38 -31.31 -20.21
N THR A 608 27.40 -32.03 -20.66
CA THR A 608 28.49 -32.59 -19.86
C THR A 608 29.69 -31.62 -19.83
N ARG A 609 30.29 -31.48 -18.65
CA ARG A 609 31.53 -30.72 -18.36
C ARG A 609 32.72 -31.28 -19.16
N PRO A 610 33.60 -30.44 -19.76
CA PRO A 610 34.93 -30.86 -20.15
C PRO A 610 36.00 -30.46 -19.10
N PRO A 611 37.13 -31.20 -19.03
CA PRO A 611 38.15 -31.07 -17.99
C PRO A 611 39.19 -30.00 -18.32
N CYS A 612 39.73 -29.40 -17.26
CA CYS A 612 40.85 -28.46 -17.30
C CYS A 612 42.10 -29.11 -17.91
N ARG A 613 42.76 -28.42 -18.84
CA ARG A 613 44.17 -28.63 -19.18
C ARG A 613 44.91 -27.32 -18.97
N GLY A 614 46.02 -27.41 -18.25
CA GLY A 614 46.91 -26.30 -17.94
C GLY A 614 47.70 -25.82 -19.14
N VAL A 615 48.11 -24.56 -19.09
CA VAL A 615 49.21 -23.99 -19.87
C VAL A 615 49.96 -23.02 -18.96
N ASP A 616 51.28 -23.06 -19.08
CA ASP A 616 52.31 -22.55 -18.20
C ASP A 616 52.32 -21.04 -17.96
N VAL A 617 52.86 -20.69 -16.78
CA VAL A 617 53.16 -19.34 -16.30
C VAL A 617 54.55 -18.92 -16.80
N PRO A 618 54.72 -17.76 -17.47
CA PRO A 618 56.00 -17.12 -17.58
C PRO A 618 56.24 -16.24 -16.34
N THR A 619 57.20 -16.63 -15.53
CA THR A 619 57.82 -15.85 -14.47
C THR A 619 58.59 -14.66 -15.05
N GLY A 620 58.26 -13.45 -14.62
CA GLY A 620 58.99 -12.22 -14.93
C GLY A 620 58.57 -11.08 -14.02
N LEU A 621 59.20 -10.98 -12.85
CA LEU A 621 59.12 -9.82 -11.95
C LEU A 621 59.86 -8.65 -12.61
N GLY A 622 59.12 -7.59 -12.93
CA GLY A 622 59.65 -6.29 -13.35
C GLY A 622 58.95 -5.19 -12.58
N THR A 623 59.62 -4.68 -11.55
CA THR A 623 59.26 -3.51 -10.74
C THR A 623 59.56 -2.23 -11.51
N GLU A 624 58.59 -1.62 -12.20
CA GLU A 624 58.55 -0.16 -12.46
C GLU A 624 57.10 0.31 -12.71
N PRO A 625 56.69 1.48 -12.17
CA PRO A 625 55.36 2.05 -12.38
C PRO A 625 55.29 2.70 -13.77
N ARG A 626 54.42 2.17 -14.65
CA ARG A 626 54.14 2.80 -15.95
C ARG A 626 53.46 4.16 -15.73
N THR A 627 54.18 5.22 -16.06
CA THR A 627 53.70 6.60 -16.14
C THR A 627 53.05 6.88 -17.50
N GLY A 628 51.82 7.41 -17.48
CA GLY A 628 51.17 8.18 -18.57
C GLY A 628 49.78 7.67 -19.05
N PRO A 629 48.83 8.55 -19.47
CA PRO A 629 48.91 10.01 -19.54
C PRO A 629 47.99 10.75 -18.53
N ASP A 630 48.54 11.86 -18.03
CA ASP A 630 47.87 13.12 -17.67
C ASP A 630 46.75 13.11 -16.60
N VAL A 631 47.15 13.20 -15.32
CA VAL A 631 46.27 13.53 -14.19
C VAL A 631 46.07 15.05 -14.15
N GLY A 632 45.32 15.58 -15.13
CA GLY A 632 44.86 16.96 -15.14
C GLY A 632 43.58 17.13 -14.31
N GLN A 633 43.61 18.08 -13.36
CA GLN A 633 42.55 18.64 -12.49
C GLN A 633 41.30 17.78 -12.13
N PRO A 634 40.97 17.66 -10.82
CA PRO A 634 39.84 16.88 -10.36
C PRO A 634 38.50 17.51 -10.79
N GLY A 635 37.71 16.74 -11.55
CA GLY A 635 36.34 17.07 -11.91
C GLY A 635 35.53 15.77 -12.03
N THR A 636 34.46 15.66 -11.26
CA THR A 636 33.61 14.47 -11.09
C THR A 636 33.01 13.90 -12.39
N GLY A 637 33.04 14.64 -13.50
CA GLY A 637 32.52 14.20 -14.79
C GLY A 637 33.47 13.33 -15.62
N ARG A 638 34.80 13.50 -15.54
CA ARG A 638 35.74 12.86 -16.49
C ARG A 638 35.80 11.34 -16.36
N ALA A 639 35.77 10.80 -15.15
CA ALA A 639 35.74 9.36 -14.94
C ALA A 639 34.43 8.74 -15.44
N VAL A 640 33.31 9.43 -15.25
CA VAL A 640 31.99 8.98 -15.72
C VAL A 640 31.92 9.01 -17.24
N GLU A 641 32.45 10.03 -17.91
CA GLU A 641 32.50 10.09 -19.38
C GLU A 641 33.37 8.97 -19.97
N ARG A 642 34.52 8.67 -19.34
CA ARG A 642 35.35 7.51 -19.74
C ARG A 642 34.63 6.18 -19.51
N LEU A 643 33.83 6.06 -18.45
CA LEU A 643 33.00 4.88 -18.23
C LEU A 643 31.92 4.77 -19.30
N GLU A 644 31.16 5.84 -19.57
CA GLU A 644 30.12 5.87 -20.60
C GLU A 644 30.68 5.50 -21.98
N ALA A 645 31.83 6.05 -22.36
CA ALA A 645 32.51 5.72 -23.61
C ALA A 645 32.93 4.24 -23.66
N HIS A 646 33.44 3.68 -22.56
CA HIS A 646 33.80 2.26 -22.49
C HIS A 646 32.59 1.32 -22.55
N LEU A 647 31.45 1.74 -21.98
CA LEU A 647 30.24 0.95 -21.96
C LEU A 647 29.47 0.97 -23.30
N GLY A 648 29.76 1.94 -24.18
CA GLY A 648 29.13 2.08 -25.50
C GLY A 648 27.66 2.51 -25.44
N ASP A 649 27.02 2.65 -26.60
CA ASP A 649 25.60 3.06 -26.69
C ASP A 649 24.68 1.95 -26.16
N PRO A 650 23.93 2.17 -25.06
CA PRO A 650 23.07 1.13 -24.50
C PRO A 650 21.86 0.76 -25.39
N THR A 651 21.59 1.52 -26.46
CA THR A 651 20.55 1.21 -27.45
C THR A 651 21.01 0.22 -28.53
N ASP A 652 22.32 0.09 -28.75
CA ASP A 652 22.89 -0.90 -29.67
C ASP A 652 22.84 -2.29 -29.02
N PRO A 653 22.09 -3.27 -29.56
CA PRO A 653 22.01 -4.60 -28.97
C PRO A 653 23.34 -5.39 -29.03
N THR A 654 24.31 -4.95 -29.85
CA THR A 654 25.60 -5.62 -30.00
C THR A 654 26.57 -5.31 -28.86
N VAL A 655 26.40 -4.20 -28.15
CA VAL A 655 27.24 -3.87 -27.00
C VAL A 655 26.87 -4.74 -25.78
N THR A 656 27.87 -5.05 -24.95
CA THR A 656 27.70 -5.93 -23.78
C THR A 656 26.71 -5.35 -22.77
N PHE A 657 26.86 -4.07 -22.38
CA PHE A 657 25.94 -3.41 -21.45
C PHE A 657 24.80 -2.68 -22.18
N SER A 658 24.06 -3.42 -23.01
CA SER A 658 22.88 -2.93 -23.74
C SER A 658 21.58 -3.15 -22.96
N HIS A 659 20.57 -2.34 -23.27
CA HIS A 659 19.22 -2.49 -22.72
C HIS A 659 18.59 -3.85 -23.03
N ALA A 660 18.78 -4.34 -24.26
CA ALA A 660 18.28 -5.64 -24.69
C ALA A 660 18.89 -6.76 -23.85
N ARG A 661 20.21 -6.75 -23.64
CA ARG A 661 20.89 -7.76 -22.84
C ARG A 661 20.48 -7.71 -21.36
N CYS A 662 20.33 -6.51 -20.78
CA CYS A 662 19.80 -6.35 -19.43
C CYS A 662 18.38 -6.96 -19.29
N ALA A 663 17.51 -6.76 -20.29
CA ALA A 663 16.18 -7.35 -20.31
C ALA A 663 16.22 -8.89 -20.44
N ASP A 664 17.15 -9.44 -21.24
CA ASP A 664 17.35 -10.89 -21.36
C ASP A 664 17.81 -11.52 -20.05
N HIS A 665 18.79 -10.91 -19.37
CA HIS A 665 19.22 -11.36 -18.04
C HIS A 665 18.07 -11.32 -17.04
N ASP A 666 17.24 -10.28 -17.09
CA ASP A 666 16.09 -10.15 -16.22
C ASP A 666 15.03 -11.23 -16.45
N ARG A 667 14.66 -11.47 -17.71
CA ARG A 667 13.69 -12.49 -18.11
C ARG A 667 14.18 -13.89 -17.75
N ALA A 668 15.47 -14.14 -17.87
CA ALA A 668 16.10 -15.41 -17.49
C ALA A 668 16.43 -15.52 -15.99
N GLU A 669 16.16 -14.49 -15.18
CA GLU A 669 16.63 -14.36 -13.79
C GLU A 669 18.14 -14.66 -13.62
N ARG A 670 18.92 -14.35 -14.65
CA ARG A 670 20.34 -14.72 -14.76
C ARG A 670 21.21 -13.61 -14.17
N PHE A 671 22.26 -14.00 -13.47
CA PHE A 671 23.27 -13.03 -13.05
C PHE A 671 23.96 -12.41 -14.27
N PRO A 672 24.09 -11.07 -14.35
CA PRO A 672 24.69 -10.36 -15.48
C PRO A 672 26.23 -10.44 -15.44
N ALA A 673 26.77 -11.65 -15.57
CA ALA A 673 28.19 -11.93 -15.31
C ALA A 673 29.15 -11.27 -16.30
N ASP A 674 28.77 -11.20 -17.57
CA ASP A 674 29.50 -10.54 -18.66
C ASP A 674 29.47 -9.02 -18.50
N ILE A 675 28.33 -8.43 -18.13
CA ILE A 675 28.24 -6.99 -17.86
C ILE A 675 29.07 -6.62 -16.63
N CYS A 676 29.00 -7.39 -15.54
CA CYS A 676 29.85 -7.16 -14.38
C CYS A 676 31.34 -7.26 -14.73
N ARG A 677 31.74 -8.23 -15.56
CA ARG A 677 33.13 -8.37 -16.01
C ARG A 677 33.60 -7.16 -16.82
N GLN A 678 32.75 -6.58 -17.67
CA GLN A 678 33.10 -5.34 -18.38
C GLN A 678 33.40 -4.19 -17.41
N LEU A 679 32.64 -4.07 -16.32
CA LEU A 679 32.89 -3.07 -15.27
C LEU A 679 34.20 -3.36 -14.51
N ASP A 680 34.49 -4.64 -14.26
CA ASP A 680 35.74 -5.09 -13.64
C ASP A 680 36.95 -4.77 -14.54
N GLU A 681 36.88 -5.07 -15.84
CA GLU A 681 37.91 -4.81 -16.85
C GLU A 681 38.20 -3.31 -17.03
N TRP A 682 37.16 -2.46 -16.93
CA TRP A 682 37.35 -1.01 -16.90
C TRP A 682 38.06 -0.53 -15.62
N GLY A 683 37.95 -1.29 -14.53
CA GLY A 683 38.56 -0.98 -13.24
C GLY A 683 37.64 -0.28 -12.25
N LEU A 684 36.30 -0.43 -12.37
CA LEU A 684 35.34 0.15 -11.42
C LEU A 684 35.63 -0.23 -9.95
N PRO A 685 36.11 -1.44 -9.61
CA PRO A 685 36.45 -1.79 -8.23
C PRO A 685 37.49 -0.88 -7.56
N ARG A 686 38.29 -0.12 -8.32
CA ARG A 686 39.21 0.89 -7.78
C ARG A 686 38.49 1.93 -6.93
N TRP A 687 37.26 2.30 -7.29
CA TRP A 687 36.43 3.26 -6.54
C TRP A 687 35.70 2.64 -5.35
N TYR A 688 35.93 1.34 -5.05
CA TYR A 688 35.44 0.69 -3.83
C TYR A 688 36.49 0.62 -2.72
N VAL A 689 37.74 0.95 -3.05
CA VAL A 689 38.89 0.84 -2.16
C VAL A 689 39.47 2.23 -1.89
N PRO A 690 39.70 2.61 -0.62
CA PRO A 690 40.35 3.87 -0.27
C PRO A 690 41.71 4.07 -0.95
N ARG A 691 42.05 5.32 -1.30
CA ARG A 691 43.35 5.63 -1.93
C ARG A 691 44.55 5.22 -1.07
N ARG A 692 44.45 5.39 0.25
CA ARG A 692 45.46 4.92 1.24
C ARG A 692 45.71 3.41 1.23
N LEU A 693 44.86 2.62 0.57
CA LEU A 693 44.98 1.17 0.39
C LEU A 693 45.23 0.78 -1.09
N GLY A 694 45.58 1.74 -1.95
CA GLY A 694 45.91 1.50 -3.36
C GLY A 694 44.74 1.66 -4.35
N GLY A 695 43.56 2.04 -3.86
CA GLY A 695 42.39 2.33 -4.70
C GLY A 695 42.29 3.78 -5.16
N ALA A 696 41.08 4.17 -5.55
CA ALA A 696 40.73 5.51 -6.06
C ALA A 696 39.62 6.19 -5.25
N LEU A 697 39.11 5.57 -4.16
CA LEU A 697 38.10 6.19 -3.31
C LEU A 697 38.73 7.22 -2.35
N ASP A 698 38.88 8.45 -2.82
CA ASP A 698 39.21 9.63 -2.02
C ASP A 698 38.13 10.72 -2.11
N ASP A 699 37.26 10.67 -3.13
CA ASP A 699 36.04 11.47 -3.21
C ASP A 699 34.80 10.56 -3.34
N HIS A 700 33.86 10.68 -2.40
CA HIS A 700 32.64 9.86 -2.39
C HIS A 700 31.64 10.36 -3.43
N THR A 701 31.74 11.62 -3.88
CA THR A 701 30.89 12.16 -4.95
C THR A 701 31.20 11.52 -6.30
N GLU A 702 32.47 11.23 -6.59
CA GLU A 702 32.88 10.54 -7.82
C GLU A 702 32.38 9.09 -7.82
N ALA A 703 32.52 8.38 -6.70
CA ALA A 703 31.99 7.03 -6.55
C ALA A 703 30.46 6.99 -6.71
N VAL A 704 29.73 7.94 -6.11
CA VAL A 704 28.28 8.09 -6.30
C VAL A 704 27.94 8.33 -7.77
N ALA A 705 28.69 9.18 -8.47
CA ALA A 705 28.42 9.51 -9.87
C ALA A 705 28.62 8.29 -10.79
N LEU A 706 29.69 7.50 -10.56
CA LEU A 706 29.93 6.26 -11.31
C LEU A 706 28.82 5.22 -11.08
N ILE A 707 28.39 5.03 -9.83
CA ILE A 707 27.29 4.09 -9.53
C ILE A 707 25.95 4.58 -10.08
N ARG A 708 25.73 5.90 -10.09
CA ARG A 708 24.55 6.50 -10.72
C ARG A 708 24.53 6.20 -12.21
N ALA A 709 25.66 6.31 -12.91
CA ALA A 709 25.76 6.01 -14.34
C ALA A 709 25.43 4.54 -14.64
N VAL A 710 25.94 3.61 -13.82
CA VAL A 710 25.59 2.18 -13.92
C VAL A 710 24.10 1.96 -13.64
N ALA A 711 23.56 2.57 -12.57
CA ALA A 711 22.15 2.44 -12.17
C ALA A 711 21.17 3.04 -13.21
N ARG A 712 21.59 4.11 -13.91
CA ARG A 712 20.86 4.72 -15.02
C ARG A 712 20.69 3.74 -16.17
N ARG A 713 21.68 2.87 -16.44
CA ARG A 713 21.53 1.80 -17.44
C ARG A 713 20.73 0.62 -16.90
N ASP A 714 21.11 0.09 -15.74
CA ASP A 714 20.39 -1.01 -15.09
C ASP A 714 20.62 -1.08 -13.56
N LEU A 715 19.52 -1.01 -12.80
CA LEU A 715 19.54 -1.11 -11.33
C LEU A 715 20.03 -2.47 -10.82
N THR A 716 19.73 -3.57 -11.52
CA THR A 716 20.15 -4.91 -11.07
C THR A 716 21.66 -5.05 -11.17
N VAL A 717 22.27 -4.55 -12.26
CA VAL A 717 23.73 -4.54 -12.44
C VAL A 717 24.40 -3.67 -11.38
N ALA A 718 23.91 -2.44 -11.17
CA ALA A 718 24.46 -1.53 -10.16
C ALA A 718 24.45 -2.17 -8.75
N VAL A 719 23.35 -2.84 -8.41
CA VAL A 719 23.23 -3.58 -7.15
C VAL A 719 24.13 -4.81 -7.14
N ALA A 720 24.19 -5.59 -8.22
CA ALA A 720 25.00 -6.82 -8.30
C ALA A 720 26.50 -6.56 -8.12
N HIS A 721 27.01 -5.48 -8.73
CA HIS A 721 28.43 -5.10 -8.70
C HIS A 721 28.77 -4.26 -7.46
N GLY A 722 27.97 -3.23 -7.15
CA GLY A 722 28.24 -2.29 -6.05
C GLY A 722 28.24 -2.91 -4.64
N LYS A 723 27.66 -4.10 -4.47
CA LYS A 723 27.72 -4.86 -3.21
C LYS A 723 29.12 -5.12 -2.68
N THR A 724 30.13 -5.16 -3.56
CA THR A 724 31.53 -5.35 -3.14
C THR A 724 31.99 -4.21 -2.21
N TYR A 725 31.59 -2.97 -2.49
CA TYR A 725 31.83 -1.84 -1.58
C TYR A 725 31.16 -2.06 -0.21
N LEU A 726 29.89 -2.50 -0.22
CA LEU A 726 29.15 -2.80 1.02
C LEU A 726 29.85 -3.88 1.86
N GLY A 727 30.39 -4.91 1.22
CA GLY A 727 31.14 -5.97 1.90
C GLY A 727 32.46 -5.49 2.51
N GLY A 728 33.15 -4.54 1.87
CA GLY A 728 34.47 -4.05 2.29
C GLY A 728 34.46 -2.85 3.24
N VAL A 729 33.41 -2.01 3.23
CA VAL A 729 33.43 -0.70 3.89
C VAL A 729 33.70 -0.75 5.40
N ALA A 730 33.27 -1.81 6.09
CA ALA A 730 33.52 -1.96 7.51
C ALA A 730 35.01 -2.15 7.83
N ALA A 731 35.78 -2.76 6.92
CA ALA A 731 37.23 -2.87 7.05
C ALA A 731 37.91 -1.51 6.84
N TRP A 732 37.41 -0.70 5.89
CA TRP A 732 37.96 0.61 5.55
C TRP A 732 37.88 1.65 6.67
N ILE A 733 36.98 1.46 7.64
CA ILE A 733 36.84 2.36 8.79
C ILE A 733 37.53 1.86 10.06
N THR A 734 38.18 0.70 9.99
CA THR A 734 39.01 0.16 11.07
C THR A 734 40.49 0.45 10.85
N PRO A 735 41.33 0.44 11.91
CA PRO A 735 42.77 0.58 11.76
C PRO A 735 43.33 -0.45 10.77
N PRO A 736 44.22 -0.05 9.84
CA PRO A 736 44.71 -0.93 8.79
C PRO A 736 45.52 -2.10 9.37
N THR A 737 45.28 -3.31 8.85
CA THR A 737 46.03 -4.54 9.14
C THR A 737 46.49 -5.19 7.85
N PRO A 738 47.48 -6.12 7.87
CA PRO A 738 47.89 -6.86 6.67
C PRO A 738 46.72 -7.57 5.97
N ARG A 739 45.75 -8.07 6.74
CA ARG A 739 44.53 -8.70 6.21
C ARG A 739 43.61 -7.70 5.49
N ILE A 740 43.46 -6.48 6.00
CA ILE A 740 42.74 -5.40 5.31
C ILE A 740 43.46 -5.01 4.01
N GLY A 741 44.80 -4.98 4.01
CA GLY A 741 45.58 -4.77 2.78
C GLY A 741 45.42 -5.90 1.76
N ARG A 742 45.19 -7.14 2.20
CA ARG A 742 44.84 -8.26 1.31
C ARG A 742 43.42 -8.13 0.75
N LEU A 743 42.44 -7.76 1.59
CA LEU A 743 41.07 -7.46 1.13
C LEU A 743 41.09 -6.37 0.04
N ALA A 744 41.86 -5.30 0.24
CA ALA A 744 41.99 -4.23 -0.75
C ALA A 744 42.51 -4.75 -2.09
N ARG A 745 43.58 -5.54 -2.10
CA ARG A 745 44.10 -6.18 -3.31
C ARG A 745 43.06 -7.10 -3.97
N GLN A 746 42.37 -7.92 -3.19
CA GLN A 746 41.33 -8.82 -3.72
C GLN A 746 40.18 -8.04 -4.36
N VAL A 747 39.74 -6.92 -3.79
CA VAL A 747 38.72 -6.06 -4.40
C VAL A 747 39.26 -5.41 -5.68
N LEU A 748 40.52 -4.96 -5.71
CA LEU A 748 41.16 -4.42 -6.91
C LEU A 748 41.29 -5.47 -8.02
N ASP A 749 41.48 -6.73 -7.65
CA ASP A 749 41.46 -7.90 -8.54
C ASP A 749 40.04 -8.42 -8.83
N ALA A 750 39.02 -7.57 -8.66
CA ALA A 750 37.61 -7.85 -8.94
C ALA A 750 36.99 -9.02 -8.16
N SER A 751 37.54 -9.41 -7.01
CA SER A 751 36.93 -10.43 -6.14
C SER A 751 35.70 -9.87 -5.41
N PRO A 752 34.50 -10.46 -5.57
CA PRO A 752 33.32 -9.96 -4.90
C PRO A 752 33.38 -10.19 -3.39
N VAL A 753 32.90 -9.20 -2.62
CA VAL A 753 32.82 -9.26 -1.16
C VAL A 753 31.36 -9.22 -0.72
N SER A 754 30.99 -10.10 0.20
CA SER A 754 29.65 -10.20 0.79
C SER A 754 29.59 -9.51 2.15
N LEU A 755 28.42 -8.98 2.49
CA LEU A 755 28.09 -8.53 3.85
C LEU A 755 26.99 -9.45 4.42
N ALA A 756 27.30 -10.12 5.53
CA ALA A 756 26.47 -11.17 6.11
C ALA A 756 25.98 -10.76 7.51
N LEU A 757 24.83 -10.06 7.53
CA LEU A 757 24.27 -9.45 8.74
C LEU A 757 23.05 -10.20 9.27
N THR A 758 22.07 -10.37 8.40
CA THR A 758 20.72 -10.81 8.72
C THR A 758 20.64 -12.32 8.83
N GLU A 759 19.65 -12.77 9.59
CA GLU A 759 19.36 -14.17 9.85
C GLU A 759 17.88 -14.47 9.56
N PRO A 760 17.51 -15.73 9.25
CA PRO A 760 16.13 -16.12 9.06
C PRO A 760 15.24 -15.65 10.23
N ASP A 761 14.07 -15.10 9.91
CA ASP A 761 13.05 -14.63 10.87
C ASP A 761 13.47 -13.47 11.82
N ARG A 762 14.67 -12.90 11.67
CA ARG A 762 15.15 -11.76 12.50
C ARG A 762 15.03 -10.40 11.81
N GLY A 763 14.89 -10.36 10.49
CA GLY A 763 14.65 -9.13 9.72
C GLY A 763 15.74 -8.08 9.95
N SER A 764 15.35 -6.85 10.35
CA SER A 764 16.26 -5.75 10.64
C SER A 764 16.73 -5.69 12.10
N ASP A 765 16.32 -6.65 12.95
CA ASP A 765 16.77 -6.73 14.34
C ASP A 765 18.13 -7.45 14.44
N LEU A 766 19.20 -6.67 14.26
CA LEU A 766 20.57 -7.20 14.32
C LEU A 766 20.96 -7.71 15.71
N LEU A 767 20.32 -7.20 16.77
CA LEU A 767 20.59 -7.63 18.16
C LEU A 767 20.00 -9.01 18.45
N ALA A 768 19.01 -9.43 17.67
CA ALA A 768 18.42 -10.77 17.73
C ALA A 768 19.25 -11.84 16.99
N GLY A 769 20.39 -11.49 16.39
CA GLY A 769 21.26 -12.45 15.69
C GLY A 769 21.83 -13.52 16.62
N GLU A 770 21.82 -14.78 16.17
CA GLU A 770 22.19 -15.98 16.92
C GLU A 770 23.46 -16.66 16.40
N LEU A 771 23.96 -16.33 15.20
CA LEU A 771 25.23 -16.85 14.70
C LEU A 771 26.34 -16.54 15.70
N ARG A 772 27.02 -17.58 16.20
CA ARG A 772 27.96 -17.48 17.33
C ARG A 772 29.41 -17.41 16.87
N ALA A 773 30.23 -16.69 17.62
CA ALA A 773 31.68 -16.71 17.54
C ALA A 773 32.26 -17.15 18.90
N GLU A 774 32.77 -18.38 18.96
CA GLU A 774 33.36 -18.95 20.18
C GLU A 774 34.89 -18.83 20.13
N PRO A 775 35.56 -18.32 21.18
CA PRO A 775 37.01 -18.27 21.20
C PRO A 775 37.62 -19.68 21.24
N VAL A 776 38.65 -19.91 20.43
CA VAL A 776 39.45 -21.14 20.38
C VAL A 776 40.95 -20.78 20.32
N PRO A 777 41.89 -21.69 20.66
CA PRO A 777 43.32 -21.35 20.67
C PRO A 777 43.84 -20.75 19.34
N GLN A 778 43.24 -21.13 18.22
CA GLN A 778 43.60 -20.70 16.87
C GLN A 778 42.83 -19.46 16.40
N GLY A 779 41.97 -18.84 17.22
CA GLY A 779 41.15 -17.69 16.86
C GLY A 779 39.70 -17.82 17.32
N HIS A 780 38.74 -17.81 16.40
CA HIS A 780 37.31 -17.95 16.71
C HIS A 780 36.67 -19.03 15.86
N ARG A 781 35.73 -19.78 16.44
CA ARG A 781 34.89 -20.74 15.76
C ARG A 781 33.53 -20.11 15.49
N LEU A 782 33.16 -20.00 14.21
CA LEU A 782 31.90 -19.45 13.75
C LEU A 782 30.89 -20.56 13.44
N THR A 783 29.69 -20.46 14.04
CA THR A 783 28.60 -21.44 13.84
C THR A 783 27.25 -20.75 13.71
N GLY A 784 26.50 -21.03 12.65
CA GLY A 784 25.15 -20.51 12.42
C GLY A 784 24.89 -20.14 10.96
N THR A 785 23.77 -19.46 10.72
CA THR A 785 23.29 -19.14 9.37
C THR A 785 23.13 -17.64 9.19
N LYS A 786 23.57 -17.11 8.04
CA LYS A 786 23.23 -15.77 7.57
C LYS A 786 22.38 -15.84 6.30
N TRP A 787 21.32 -15.04 6.27
CA TRP A 787 20.31 -15.00 5.21
C TRP A 787 19.46 -13.72 5.32
N LEU A 788 19.25 -12.93 4.28
CA LEU A 788 19.75 -13.01 2.90
C LEU A 788 21.11 -12.32 2.76
N VAL A 789 22.14 -13.09 2.42
CA VAL A 789 23.51 -12.62 2.15
C VAL A 789 23.71 -12.39 0.66
N ASN A 790 24.11 -11.18 0.33
CA ASN A 790 24.39 -10.78 -1.03
C ASN A 790 25.71 -11.39 -1.54
N ASN A 791 25.73 -11.89 -2.78
CA ASN A 791 26.90 -12.57 -3.37
C ASN A 791 27.37 -13.80 -2.55
N ALA A 792 26.56 -14.42 -1.70
CA ALA A 792 27.04 -15.48 -0.82
C ALA A 792 27.55 -16.70 -1.59
N THR A 793 27.03 -16.97 -2.79
CA THR A 793 27.48 -18.07 -3.67
C THR A 793 28.64 -17.68 -4.57
N ARG A 794 28.88 -16.38 -4.77
CA ARG A 794 29.85 -15.84 -5.73
C ARG A 794 31.07 -15.19 -5.09
N GLY A 795 30.88 -14.59 -3.92
CA GLY A 795 31.88 -13.85 -3.20
C GLY A 795 32.84 -14.78 -2.49
N ARG A 796 34.13 -14.50 -2.64
CA ARG A 796 35.19 -15.22 -1.92
C ARG A 796 35.24 -14.82 -0.45
N LEU A 797 35.03 -13.53 -0.20
CA LEU A 797 35.21 -12.90 1.10
C LEU A 797 33.85 -12.49 1.68
N LEU A 798 33.71 -12.60 2.99
CA LEU A 798 32.50 -12.20 3.70
C LEU A 798 32.85 -11.42 4.96
N THR A 799 32.20 -10.28 5.13
CA THR A 799 32.16 -9.58 6.41
C THR A 799 30.95 -10.09 7.19
N VAL A 800 31.17 -10.80 8.29
CA VAL A 800 30.16 -11.54 9.06
C VAL A 800 29.98 -10.94 10.44
N LEU A 801 28.75 -10.54 10.78
CA LEU A 801 28.39 -10.12 12.14
C LEU A 801 28.06 -11.36 12.99
N ALA A 802 28.77 -11.58 14.09
CA ALA A 802 28.58 -12.75 14.94
C ALA A 802 28.46 -12.36 16.41
N ARG A 803 27.61 -13.08 17.15
CA ARG A 803 27.48 -12.95 18.60
C ARG A 803 28.68 -13.59 19.28
N SER A 804 29.53 -12.78 19.90
CA SER A 804 30.74 -13.22 20.60
C SER A 804 30.59 -13.32 22.11
N ARG A 805 29.49 -12.80 22.68
CA ARG A 805 29.16 -12.93 24.11
C ARG A 805 27.74 -13.43 24.33
N ALA A 806 27.57 -14.30 25.31
CA ALA A 806 26.26 -14.91 25.64
C ALA A 806 25.24 -13.87 26.15
N GLU A 807 25.70 -12.88 26.91
CA GLU A 807 24.87 -11.83 27.54
C GLU A 807 24.07 -11.00 26.52
N GLY A 808 24.51 -10.93 25.25
CA GLY A 808 23.89 -10.11 24.21
C GLY A 808 24.13 -8.61 24.37
N GLY A 809 23.24 -7.80 23.76
CA GLY A 809 23.31 -6.33 23.79
C GLY A 809 24.32 -5.70 22.82
N PRO A 810 24.47 -4.36 22.83
CA PRO A 810 25.26 -3.64 21.82
C PRO A 810 26.75 -4.01 21.75
N ARG A 811 27.32 -4.53 22.85
CA ARG A 811 28.72 -4.99 22.93
C ARG A 811 28.88 -6.52 22.81
N GLY A 812 27.78 -7.23 22.57
CA GLY A 812 27.77 -8.70 22.47
C GLY A 812 28.14 -9.25 21.10
N PHE A 813 28.51 -8.38 20.14
CA PHE A 813 28.75 -8.74 18.75
C PHE A 813 30.13 -8.28 18.27
N ASP A 814 30.77 -9.15 17.50
CA ASP A 814 32.01 -8.89 16.77
C ASP A 814 31.79 -9.05 15.26
N LEU A 815 32.65 -8.41 14.48
CA LEU A 815 32.61 -8.45 13.02
C LEU A 815 33.85 -9.18 12.52
N PHE A 816 33.68 -10.14 11.62
CA PHE A 816 34.77 -10.99 11.12
C PHE A 816 34.88 -10.90 9.60
N LEU A 817 36.10 -10.74 9.09
CA LEU A 817 36.42 -10.88 7.68
C LEU A 817 36.85 -12.33 7.39
N VAL A 818 35.95 -13.07 6.75
CA VAL A 818 36.11 -14.48 6.44
C VAL A 818 36.57 -14.64 4.99
N ASP A 819 37.71 -15.30 4.77
CA ASP A 819 38.13 -15.79 3.44
C ASP A 819 37.76 -17.27 3.32
N LYS A 820 36.89 -17.61 2.38
CA LYS A 820 36.44 -19.00 2.18
C LYS A 820 37.57 -19.94 1.76
N ASP A 821 38.63 -19.43 1.15
CA ASP A 821 39.79 -20.24 0.76
C ASP A 821 40.64 -20.65 1.98
N GLU A 822 40.49 -19.96 3.11
CA GLU A 822 41.13 -20.31 4.39
C GLU A 822 40.27 -21.31 5.20
N LEU A 823 39.04 -21.59 4.76
CA LEU A 823 38.13 -22.52 5.42
C LEU A 823 38.18 -23.90 4.76
N SER A 824 38.10 -24.96 5.55
CA SER A 824 37.87 -26.29 5.00
C SER A 824 36.50 -26.35 4.31
N PRO A 825 36.38 -26.96 3.11
CA PRO A 825 35.12 -26.96 2.34
C PRO A 825 33.92 -27.60 3.06
N ASP A 826 34.15 -28.48 4.05
CA ASP A 826 33.12 -29.10 4.89
C ASP A 826 32.56 -28.17 5.98
N ARG A 827 33.16 -26.98 6.17
CA ARG A 827 32.85 -26.05 7.27
C ARG A 827 31.92 -24.91 6.88
N TYR A 828 31.53 -24.84 5.62
CA TYR A 828 30.49 -23.93 5.17
C TYR A 828 29.67 -24.54 4.04
N ALA A 829 28.42 -24.09 3.93
CA ALA A 829 27.54 -24.42 2.81
C ALA A 829 26.85 -23.16 2.31
N HIS A 830 26.65 -23.06 1.00
CA HIS A 830 25.83 -21.99 0.42
C HIS A 830 24.35 -22.33 0.54
N LEU A 831 23.56 -21.34 0.92
CA LEU A 831 22.12 -21.39 0.69
C LEU A 831 21.84 -20.82 -0.70
N PRO A 832 20.96 -21.45 -1.48
CA PRO A 832 20.75 -21.07 -2.88
C PRO A 832 20.24 -19.62 -3.00
N LYS A 833 20.50 -19.03 -4.17
CA LYS A 833 19.90 -17.76 -4.57
C LYS A 833 18.38 -17.84 -4.44
N VAL A 834 17.78 -16.87 -3.77
CA VAL A 834 16.33 -16.71 -3.67
C VAL A 834 15.82 -15.95 -4.89
N ARG A 835 14.70 -16.41 -5.46
CA ARG A 835 14.00 -15.67 -6.52
C ARG A 835 13.36 -14.42 -5.92
N THR A 836 13.82 -13.26 -6.34
CA THR A 836 13.33 -11.97 -5.85
C THR A 836 12.33 -11.35 -6.80
N TYR A 837 11.38 -10.59 -6.27
CA TYR A 837 10.40 -9.90 -7.10
C TYR A 837 11.04 -8.78 -7.92
N GLY A 838 11.92 -7.97 -7.31
CA GLY A 838 12.78 -6.99 -7.98
C GLY A 838 14.24 -7.44 -7.95
N ILE A 839 15.09 -6.79 -8.76
CA ILE A 839 16.52 -7.11 -8.94
C ILE A 839 16.79 -8.60 -9.22
N ARG A 840 15.98 -9.21 -10.10
CA ARG A 840 15.92 -10.67 -10.33
C ARG A 840 17.26 -11.30 -10.66
N GLY A 841 18.13 -10.60 -11.38
CA GLY A 841 19.46 -11.08 -11.76
C GLY A 841 20.49 -11.05 -10.62
N ALA A 842 20.29 -10.29 -9.54
CA ALA A 842 21.26 -10.17 -8.47
C ALA A 842 21.38 -11.46 -7.64
N ASP A 843 22.59 -11.81 -7.19
CA ASP A 843 22.78 -12.93 -6.26
C ASP A 843 22.34 -12.53 -4.84
N ILE A 844 21.16 -13.00 -4.45
CA ILE A 844 20.57 -12.88 -3.11
C ILE A 844 20.51 -14.28 -2.50
N SER A 845 21.63 -14.75 -1.92
CA SER A 845 21.81 -16.11 -1.43
C SER A 845 22.01 -16.13 0.09
N GLY A 846 22.54 -17.20 0.68
CA GLY A 846 22.89 -17.24 2.10
C GLY A 846 24.13 -18.11 2.34
N ILE A 847 24.59 -18.12 3.58
CA ILE A 847 25.71 -18.96 3.99
C ILE A 847 25.42 -19.60 5.36
N HIS A 848 25.72 -20.88 5.46
CA HIS A 848 25.72 -21.64 6.71
C HIS A 848 27.17 -21.95 7.07
N LEU A 849 27.54 -21.72 8.33
CA LEU A 849 28.87 -22.00 8.89
C LEU A 849 28.74 -23.08 9.97
N THR A 850 29.57 -24.12 9.87
CA THR A 850 29.53 -25.29 10.76
C THR A 850 30.86 -25.44 11.49
N GLY A 851 31.04 -24.64 12.54
CA GLY A 851 32.29 -24.63 13.30
C GLY A 851 33.49 -24.15 12.49
N ALA A 852 33.29 -23.18 11.60
CA ALA A 852 34.35 -22.62 10.76
C ALA A 852 35.34 -21.83 11.62
N VAL A 853 36.61 -22.26 11.65
CA VAL A 853 37.65 -21.59 12.45
C VAL A 853 38.26 -20.47 11.63
N VAL A 854 38.23 -19.25 12.17
CA VAL A 854 38.87 -18.05 11.60
C VAL A 854 39.98 -17.58 12.53
N PRO A 855 41.11 -17.08 11.98
CA PRO A 855 42.26 -16.67 12.78
C PRO A 855 41.98 -15.40 13.61
N PRO A 856 42.81 -15.07 14.63
CA PRO A 856 42.56 -13.93 15.50
C PRO A 856 42.52 -12.59 14.76
N ASP A 857 43.30 -12.45 13.69
CA ASP A 857 43.39 -11.26 12.84
C ASP A 857 42.19 -11.09 11.88
N ALA A 858 41.28 -12.07 11.82
CA ALA A 858 40.03 -11.98 11.07
C ALA A 858 39.01 -11.03 11.72
N ARG A 859 39.11 -10.76 13.03
CA ARG A 859 38.20 -9.83 13.72
C ARG A 859 38.50 -8.37 13.32
N LEU A 860 37.47 -7.66 12.89
CA LEU A 860 37.54 -6.24 12.54
C LEU A 860 37.31 -5.38 13.78
N GLY A 861 38.36 -4.68 14.21
CA GLY A 861 38.33 -3.78 15.37
C GLY A 861 38.43 -4.49 16.73
N PRO A 862 38.32 -3.72 17.83
CA PRO A 862 38.36 -4.25 19.19
C PRO A 862 37.19 -5.19 19.51
N ALA A 863 37.39 -6.10 20.46
CA ALA A 863 36.33 -7.01 20.92
C ALA A 863 35.10 -6.24 21.45
N GLY A 864 33.91 -6.65 21.02
CA GLY A 864 32.62 -6.05 21.33
C GLY A 864 32.29 -4.78 20.53
N SER A 865 33.11 -4.40 19.54
CA SER A 865 32.87 -3.22 18.69
C SER A 865 32.15 -3.53 17.38
N GLY A 866 31.87 -4.81 17.08
CA GLY A 866 31.42 -5.24 15.77
C GLY A 866 30.13 -4.57 15.29
N LEU A 867 29.13 -4.45 16.17
CA LEU A 867 27.88 -3.77 15.84
C LEU A 867 28.07 -2.27 15.62
N GLU A 868 28.90 -1.60 16.44
CA GLU A 868 29.21 -0.18 16.27
C GLU A 868 29.91 0.08 14.93
N THR A 869 30.96 -0.70 14.63
CA THR A 869 31.69 -0.62 13.36
C THR A 869 30.75 -0.82 12.18
N LEU A 870 29.89 -1.83 12.24
CA LEU A 870 28.90 -2.08 11.20
C LEU A 870 27.94 -0.89 11.01
N LEU A 871 27.35 -0.37 12.08
CA LEU A 871 26.39 0.72 12.00
C LEU A 871 27.03 2.02 11.49
N LYS A 872 28.30 2.29 11.80
CA LYS A 872 29.08 3.39 11.20
C LYS A 872 29.33 3.16 9.70
N ALA A 873 29.71 1.95 9.32
CA ALA A 873 29.92 1.60 7.91
C ALA A 873 28.64 1.77 7.07
N LEU A 874 27.47 1.43 7.65
CA LEU A 874 26.18 1.63 6.99
C LEU A 874 25.85 3.11 6.75
N GLN A 875 26.42 4.06 7.51
CA GLN A 875 26.23 5.49 7.21
C GLN A 875 26.88 5.88 5.89
N LEU A 876 28.04 5.29 5.56
CA LEU A 876 28.74 5.49 4.29
C LEU A 876 28.04 4.77 3.13
N THR A 877 27.48 3.58 3.36
CA THR A 877 26.80 2.86 2.28
C THR A 877 25.46 3.47 1.93
N ARG A 878 24.76 4.08 2.90
CA ARG A 878 23.53 4.83 2.68
C ARG A 878 23.72 6.05 1.76
N THR A 879 24.86 6.74 1.85
CA THR A 879 25.18 7.82 0.90
C THR A 879 25.45 7.28 -0.50
N MET A 880 26.09 6.13 -0.62
CA MET A 880 26.28 5.44 -1.92
C MET A 880 24.97 4.89 -2.50
N CYS A 881 24.06 4.36 -1.67
CA CYS A 881 22.75 3.86 -2.10
C CYS A 881 21.88 4.94 -2.76
N ALA A 882 22.12 6.21 -2.45
CA ALA A 882 21.48 7.35 -3.10
C ALA A 882 21.64 7.31 -4.64
N ALA A 883 22.81 6.87 -5.11
CA ALA A 883 23.13 6.76 -6.52
C ALA A 883 22.16 5.83 -7.28
N LEU A 884 21.65 4.78 -6.61
CA LEU A 884 20.68 3.87 -7.18
C LEU A 884 19.36 4.59 -7.48
N SER A 885 18.84 5.37 -6.53
CA SER A 885 17.62 6.15 -6.73
C SER A 885 17.81 7.27 -7.74
N LEU A 886 18.96 7.94 -7.76
CA LEU A 886 19.26 8.95 -8.79
C LEU A 886 19.27 8.34 -10.19
N GLY A 887 20.00 7.23 -10.39
CA GLY A 887 20.07 6.57 -11.69
C GLY A 887 18.71 6.02 -12.12
N GLY A 888 17.95 5.42 -11.19
CA GLY A 888 16.62 4.91 -11.47
C GLY A 888 15.59 6.01 -11.78
N GLY A 889 15.62 7.12 -11.05
CA GLY A 889 14.78 8.29 -11.30
C GLY A 889 15.09 8.94 -12.65
N GLU A 890 16.37 9.09 -12.97
CA GLU A 890 16.84 9.60 -14.27
C GLU A 890 16.41 8.69 -15.43
N HIS A 891 16.55 7.36 -15.30
CA HIS A 891 16.07 6.41 -16.31
C HIS A 891 14.56 6.55 -16.54
N ALA A 892 13.76 6.59 -15.47
CA ALA A 892 12.30 6.73 -15.59
C ALA A 892 11.91 8.04 -16.26
N LEU A 893 12.58 9.14 -15.90
CA LEU A 893 12.33 10.46 -16.45
C LEU A 893 12.73 10.54 -17.93
N GLY A 894 13.87 9.97 -18.31
CA GLY A 894 14.30 9.86 -19.71
C GLY A 894 13.27 9.15 -20.58
N LEU A 895 12.79 7.97 -20.13
CA LEU A 895 11.73 7.24 -20.83
C LEU A 895 10.44 8.06 -20.96
N ALA A 896 10.04 8.81 -19.92
CA ALA A 896 8.85 9.64 -19.98
C ALA A 896 9.00 10.84 -20.94
N VAL A 897 10.18 11.45 -21.00
CA VAL A 897 10.50 12.52 -21.95
C VAL A 897 10.48 12.00 -23.38
N ASP A 898 11.10 10.84 -23.64
CA ASP A 898 11.12 10.21 -24.96
C ASP A 898 9.68 9.90 -25.43
N PHE A 899 8.87 9.30 -24.55
CA PHE A 899 7.45 9.06 -24.81
C PHE A 899 6.69 10.34 -25.15
N ALA A 900 6.91 11.41 -24.39
CA ALA A 900 6.24 12.69 -24.61
C ALA A 900 6.66 13.35 -25.92
N GLY A 901 7.92 13.18 -26.34
CA GLY A 901 8.44 13.68 -27.61
C GLY A 901 7.88 12.96 -28.83
N GLN A 902 7.55 11.68 -28.70
CA GLN A 902 7.07 10.83 -29.80
C GLN A 902 5.54 10.83 -29.96
N ARG A 903 4.79 11.45 -29.03
CA ARG A 903 3.32 11.34 -28.99
C ARG A 903 2.62 12.63 -29.37
N PHE A 904 1.71 12.52 -30.35
CA PHE A 904 0.90 13.62 -30.87
C PHE A 904 -0.60 13.33 -30.73
N PRO A 905 -1.19 13.43 -29.52
CA PRO A 905 -2.64 13.32 -29.39
C PRO A 905 -3.30 14.50 -30.13
N GLN A 906 -4.28 14.19 -31.00
CA GLN A 906 -5.07 15.19 -31.72
C GLN A 906 -4.22 16.19 -32.54
N GLY A 907 -3.08 15.72 -33.07
CA GLY A 907 -2.18 16.53 -33.92
C GLY A 907 -1.30 17.55 -33.19
N ARG A 908 -1.30 17.57 -31.84
CA ARG A 908 -0.42 18.45 -31.04
C ARG A 908 0.61 17.63 -30.26
N PRO A 909 1.86 18.08 -30.11
CA PRO A 909 2.85 17.39 -29.28
C PRO A 909 2.37 17.25 -27.83
N LEU A 910 2.53 16.08 -27.21
CA LEU A 910 2.19 15.86 -25.80
C LEU A 910 2.97 16.81 -24.88
N LEU A 911 4.23 17.12 -25.22
CA LEU A 911 5.07 18.14 -24.57
C LEU A 911 4.50 19.57 -24.62
N GLY A 912 3.51 19.82 -25.48
CA GLY A 912 2.80 21.10 -25.56
C GLY A 912 1.61 21.22 -24.61
N LEU A 913 1.19 20.13 -23.95
CA LEU A 913 0.03 20.14 -23.04
C LEU A 913 0.43 20.58 -21.63
N PRO A 914 -0.22 21.57 -21.00
CA PRO A 914 0.14 22.08 -19.67
C PRO A 914 0.24 20.99 -18.59
N ALA A 915 -0.68 20.01 -18.60
CA ALA A 915 -0.68 18.90 -17.65
C ALA A 915 0.54 17.97 -17.83
N ALA A 916 0.94 17.69 -19.07
CA ALA A 916 2.14 16.88 -19.36
C ALA A 916 3.41 17.62 -18.93
N ARG A 917 3.48 18.92 -19.23
CA ARG A 917 4.60 19.78 -18.82
C ARG A 917 4.76 19.82 -17.31
N ALA A 918 3.66 19.90 -16.56
CA ALA A 918 3.66 19.90 -15.10
C ALA A 918 4.27 18.62 -14.52
N VAL A 919 3.82 17.45 -14.99
CA VAL A 919 4.30 16.16 -14.48
C VAL A 919 5.79 15.98 -14.71
N LEU A 920 6.30 16.33 -15.90
CA LEU A 920 7.73 16.20 -16.22
C LEU A 920 8.59 17.20 -15.45
N ALA A 921 8.12 18.45 -15.29
CA ALA A 921 8.83 19.46 -14.50
C ALA A 921 8.89 19.09 -13.01
N ASP A 922 7.81 18.59 -12.43
CA ASP A 922 7.78 18.12 -11.04
C ASP A 922 8.71 16.93 -10.82
N ALA A 923 8.69 15.97 -11.75
CA ALA A 923 9.57 14.81 -11.70
C ALA A 923 11.05 15.21 -11.78
N TYR A 924 11.38 16.19 -12.64
CA TYR A 924 12.74 16.71 -12.74
C TYR A 924 13.14 17.50 -11.49
N ALA A 925 12.26 18.34 -10.94
CA ALA A 925 12.52 19.05 -9.69
C ALA A 925 12.78 18.08 -8.52
N ASP A 926 12.01 16.98 -8.41
CA ASP A 926 12.27 15.95 -7.40
C ASP A 926 13.64 15.25 -7.63
N LEU A 927 14.06 15.03 -8.88
CA LEU A 927 15.39 14.50 -9.21
C LEU A 927 16.52 15.46 -8.81
N LEU A 928 16.37 16.76 -9.09
CA LEU A 928 17.37 17.79 -8.73
C LEU A 928 17.46 17.98 -7.21
N LEU A 929 16.33 17.90 -6.47
CA LEU A 929 16.33 17.90 -5.01
C LEU A 929 17.09 16.69 -4.46
N ALA A 930 16.83 15.49 -5.00
CA ALA A 930 17.51 14.27 -4.62
C ALA A 930 19.02 14.37 -4.88
N GLU A 931 19.42 14.96 -6.00
CA GLU A 931 20.83 15.14 -6.35
C GLU A 931 21.53 16.13 -5.42
N ALA A 932 20.94 17.29 -5.14
CA ALA A 932 21.52 18.27 -4.23
C ALA A 932 21.73 17.70 -2.81
N LEU A 933 20.76 16.93 -2.31
CA LEU A 933 20.88 16.24 -1.03
C LEU A 933 21.95 15.14 -1.07
N THR A 934 22.06 14.40 -2.18
CA THR A 934 23.09 13.36 -2.36
C THR A 934 24.49 13.94 -2.36
N LEU A 935 24.72 15.00 -3.13
CA LEU A 935 26.00 15.69 -3.21
C LEU A 935 26.40 16.19 -1.82
N THR A 936 25.46 16.82 -1.11
CA THR A 936 25.67 17.28 0.27
C THR A 936 26.08 16.11 1.18
N ALA A 937 25.37 14.98 1.13
CA ALA A 937 25.66 13.84 2.00
C ALA A 937 26.96 13.10 1.65
N ALA A 938 27.29 12.97 0.35
CA ALA A 938 28.55 12.39 -0.09
C ALA A 938 29.76 13.26 0.30
N ARG A 939 29.62 14.59 0.23
CA ARG A 939 30.65 15.53 0.69
C ARG A 939 30.75 15.57 2.21
N ALA A 940 29.62 15.39 2.93
CA ALA A 940 29.59 15.30 4.38
C ALA A 940 30.43 14.15 4.94
N VAL A 941 30.63 13.07 4.17
CA VAL A 941 31.56 11.99 4.54
C VAL A 941 32.95 12.54 4.86
N HIS A 942 33.39 13.58 4.17
CA HIS A 942 34.74 14.13 4.30
C HIS A 942 34.83 15.26 5.33
N VAL A 943 33.84 16.14 5.37
CA VAL A 943 33.90 17.36 6.20
C VAL A 943 33.08 17.28 7.49
N LEU A 944 32.00 16.50 7.50
CA LEU A 944 31.11 16.30 8.66
C LEU A 944 30.87 14.80 9.00
N PRO A 945 31.91 13.93 9.06
CA PRO A 945 31.71 12.51 9.40
C PRO A 945 30.96 12.30 10.73
N ASP A 946 31.14 13.20 11.69
CA ASP A 946 30.55 13.15 13.02
C ASP A 946 29.08 13.58 13.09
N GLU A 947 28.49 14.03 11.96
CA GLU A 947 27.07 14.31 11.78
C GLU A 947 26.39 13.35 10.79
N LEU A 948 27.14 12.38 10.26
CA LEU A 948 26.68 11.53 9.15
C LEU A 948 25.53 10.59 9.55
N SER A 949 25.34 10.31 10.83
CA SER A 949 24.18 9.55 11.34
C SER A 949 22.84 10.19 10.95
N VAL A 950 22.80 11.53 10.89
CA VAL A 950 21.61 12.31 10.50
C VAL A 950 21.49 12.36 8.98
N LEU A 951 22.53 12.82 8.28
CA LEU A 951 22.46 13.02 6.82
C LEU A 951 22.26 11.71 6.06
N SER A 952 22.95 10.64 6.45
CA SER A 952 22.78 9.33 5.82
C SER A 952 21.37 8.76 6.04
N ALA A 953 20.77 8.98 7.22
CA ALA A 953 19.40 8.55 7.51
C ALA A 953 18.36 9.37 6.72
N VAL A 954 18.55 10.68 6.61
CA VAL A 954 17.71 11.57 5.79
C VAL A 954 17.74 11.13 4.33
N VAL A 955 18.93 10.96 3.76
CA VAL A 955 19.11 10.52 2.37
C VAL A 955 18.45 9.17 2.15
N LYS A 956 18.72 8.20 3.02
CA LYS A 956 18.24 6.83 2.86
C LYS A 956 16.73 6.70 2.98
N TYR A 957 16.10 7.55 3.79
CA TYR A 957 14.65 7.65 3.86
C TYR A 957 14.09 8.35 2.61
N LEU A 958 14.59 9.55 2.32
CA LEU A 958 13.91 10.49 1.43
C LEU A 958 14.04 10.10 -0.04
N LEU A 959 15.23 9.69 -0.48
CA LEU A 959 15.50 9.42 -1.89
C LEU A 959 14.69 8.24 -2.43
N PRO A 960 14.71 7.04 -1.81
CA PRO A 960 13.93 5.93 -2.34
C PRO A 960 12.43 6.23 -2.31
N THR A 961 11.94 6.86 -1.23
CA THR A 961 10.52 7.17 -1.05
C THR A 961 10.01 8.19 -2.08
N ARG A 962 10.73 9.30 -2.29
CA ARG A 962 10.34 10.29 -3.30
C ARG A 962 10.53 9.77 -4.71
N THR A 963 11.63 9.06 -4.99
CA THR A 963 11.88 8.49 -6.32
C THR A 963 10.80 7.46 -6.70
N ASP A 964 10.35 6.61 -5.77
CA ASP A 964 9.21 5.72 -6.02
C ASP A 964 7.92 6.47 -6.33
N ALA A 965 7.65 7.58 -5.62
CA ALA A 965 6.50 8.43 -5.90
C ALA A 965 6.61 9.07 -7.31
N THR A 966 7.79 9.55 -7.69
CA THR A 966 8.09 10.10 -9.01
C THR A 966 7.92 9.04 -10.10
N ILE A 967 8.51 7.85 -9.96
CA ILE A 967 8.31 6.73 -10.90
C ILE A 967 6.83 6.35 -10.97
N GLY A 968 6.10 6.36 -9.85
CA GLY A 968 4.66 6.13 -9.84
C GLY A 968 3.85 7.19 -10.61
N ALA A 969 4.23 8.47 -10.50
CA ALA A 969 3.63 9.56 -11.26
C ALA A 969 3.93 9.45 -12.75
N LEU A 970 5.18 9.16 -13.12
CA LEU A 970 5.60 8.92 -14.49
C LEU A 970 4.91 7.68 -15.08
N GLY A 971 4.68 6.63 -14.28
CA GLY A 971 3.92 5.45 -14.73
C GLY A 971 2.47 5.80 -15.07
N ARG A 972 1.81 6.63 -14.26
CA ARG A 972 0.47 7.14 -14.58
C ARG A 972 0.48 8.01 -15.84
N PHE A 973 1.52 8.81 -16.04
CA PHE A 973 1.72 9.62 -17.24
C PHE A 973 1.89 8.76 -18.51
N LEU A 974 2.62 7.64 -18.43
CA LEU A 974 2.79 6.68 -19.51
C LEU A 974 1.52 5.84 -19.79
N GLY A 975 0.60 5.76 -18.83
CA GLY A 975 -0.63 4.96 -18.93
C GLY A 975 -0.35 3.47 -19.03
N ALA A 976 -1.07 2.76 -19.91
CA ALA A 976 -0.92 1.31 -20.11
C ALA A 976 0.50 0.86 -20.50
N ARG A 977 1.32 1.75 -21.09
CA ARG A 977 2.71 1.48 -21.46
C ARG A 977 3.64 1.27 -20.26
N SER A 978 3.23 1.74 -19.08
CA SER A 978 3.93 1.43 -17.83
C SER A 978 3.64 0.02 -17.29
N LEU A 979 2.70 -0.71 -17.92
CA LEU A 979 2.23 -2.02 -17.47
C LEU A 979 2.57 -3.16 -18.44
N LEU A 980 2.74 -2.86 -19.74
CA LEU A 980 2.93 -3.86 -20.82
C LEU A 980 4.39 -3.92 -21.32
N ASP A 981 5.05 -5.06 -21.12
CA ASP A 981 6.50 -5.26 -21.35
C ASP A 981 6.92 -5.40 -22.83
N GLY A 982 5.99 -5.55 -23.77
CA GLY A 982 6.26 -5.57 -25.21
C GLY A 982 5.85 -4.32 -25.99
N VAL A 983 5.32 -3.29 -25.33
CA VAL A 983 4.66 -2.15 -26.02
C VAL A 983 5.52 -0.88 -26.03
N PHE A 984 6.33 -0.68 -25.00
CA PHE A 984 7.12 0.54 -24.86
C PHE A 984 8.47 0.22 -24.23
N ALA A 985 9.53 0.64 -24.93
CA ALA A 985 10.91 0.56 -24.46
C ALA A 985 11.30 -0.84 -23.93
N ASP A 986 10.79 -1.91 -24.54
CA ASP A 986 11.11 -3.31 -24.21
C ASP A 986 10.90 -3.68 -22.73
N GLY A 987 9.90 -3.06 -22.10
CA GLY A 987 9.57 -3.34 -20.71
C GLY A 987 10.52 -2.70 -19.69
N ARG A 988 11.44 -1.83 -20.14
CA ARG A 988 12.43 -1.16 -19.27
C ARG A 988 11.79 -0.40 -18.13
N PHE A 989 10.68 0.30 -18.37
CA PHE A 989 9.99 1.05 -17.33
C PHE A 989 9.42 0.13 -16.23
N GLN A 990 8.86 -1.01 -16.62
CA GLN A 990 8.27 -2.03 -15.75
C GLN A 990 9.37 -2.65 -14.88
N LYS A 991 10.47 -3.07 -15.53
CA LYS A 991 11.65 -3.60 -14.84
C LYS A 991 12.17 -2.59 -13.83
N LEU A 992 12.37 -1.35 -14.27
CA LEU A 992 12.85 -0.25 -13.43
C LEU A 992 11.93 0.00 -12.23
N GLN A 993 10.63 0.18 -12.46
CA GLN A 993 9.63 0.43 -11.41
C GLN A 993 9.58 -0.72 -10.40
N ARG A 994 9.78 -1.96 -10.88
CA ARG A 994 9.82 -3.16 -10.04
C ARG A 994 11.08 -3.23 -9.19
N ASP A 995 12.24 -2.96 -9.80
CA ASP A 995 13.55 -3.09 -9.17
C ASP A 995 13.83 -1.97 -8.17
N HIS A 996 13.43 -0.73 -8.47
CA HIS A 996 13.70 0.43 -7.61
C HIS A 996 13.07 0.30 -6.21
N ARG A 997 11.92 -0.38 -6.08
CA ARG A 997 11.25 -0.62 -4.78
C ARG A 997 12.13 -1.35 -3.76
N ILE A 998 13.12 -2.11 -4.22
CA ILE A 998 14.06 -2.82 -3.35
C ILE A 998 15.03 -1.83 -2.66
N VAL A 999 15.32 -0.69 -3.29
CA VAL A 999 16.23 0.33 -2.73
C VAL A 999 15.71 0.86 -1.40
N GLY A 1000 14.38 0.96 -1.20
CA GLY A 1000 13.77 1.37 0.06
C GLY A 1000 13.95 0.38 1.23
N ILE A 1001 14.30 -0.88 0.94
CA ILE A 1001 14.45 -1.96 1.93
C ILE A 1001 15.93 -2.19 2.29
N PHE A 1002 16.82 -2.06 1.31
CA PHE A 1002 18.27 -2.24 1.44
C PHE A 1002 18.90 -1.28 2.48
N ASP A 1003 19.96 -1.68 3.18
CA ASP A 1003 20.73 -0.86 4.14
C ASP A 1003 19.89 -0.12 5.22
N GLY A 1004 18.86 -0.82 5.69
CA GLY A 1004 17.88 -0.32 6.66
C GLY A 1004 16.66 0.26 5.96
N ASN A 1005 15.48 -0.23 6.35
CA ASN A 1005 14.21 0.23 5.79
C ASN A 1005 13.86 1.66 6.22
N THR A 1006 12.79 2.21 5.64
CA THR A 1006 12.23 3.54 5.97
C THR A 1006 12.08 3.76 7.48
N LEU A 1007 11.52 2.79 8.22
CA LEU A 1007 11.28 2.93 9.65
C LEU A 1007 12.57 2.96 10.46
N VAL A 1008 13.57 2.17 10.09
CA VAL A 1008 14.88 2.15 10.77
C VAL A 1008 15.55 3.53 10.68
N ASN A 1009 15.55 4.14 9.51
CA ASN A 1009 16.19 5.46 9.31
C ASN A 1009 15.42 6.59 9.99
N LEU A 1010 14.08 6.60 9.89
CA LEU A 1010 13.25 7.57 10.60
C LEU A 1010 13.40 7.42 12.13
N ASN A 1011 13.43 6.19 12.64
CA ASN A 1011 13.64 5.94 14.06
C ASN A 1011 15.03 6.38 14.52
N GLY A 1012 16.06 6.22 13.68
CA GLY A 1012 17.38 6.81 13.89
C GLY A 1012 17.29 8.31 14.13
N LEU A 1013 16.60 9.04 13.25
CA LEU A 1013 16.39 10.49 13.41
C LEU A 1013 15.61 10.85 14.68
N ILE A 1014 14.56 10.10 15.02
CA ILE A 1014 13.74 10.32 16.23
C ILE A 1014 14.60 10.23 17.49
N ASN A 1015 15.52 9.27 17.54
CA ASN A 1015 16.43 9.10 18.68
C ASN A 1015 17.40 10.28 18.84
N GLU A 1016 17.59 11.08 17.80
CA GLU A 1016 18.50 12.22 17.78
C GLU A 1016 17.80 13.58 17.98
N PHE A 1017 16.46 13.63 18.06
CA PHE A 1017 15.70 14.89 18.23
C PHE A 1017 16.22 15.79 19.36
N PRO A 1018 16.52 15.28 20.59
CA PRO A 1018 17.01 16.14 21.66
C PRO A 1018 18.34 16.83 21.32
N THR A 1019 19.24 16.13 20.61
CA THR A 1019 20.53 16.70 20.20
C THR A 1019 20.37 17.67 19.04
N LEU A 1020 19.53 17.34 18.06
CA LEU A 1020 19.22 18.22 16.94
C LEU A 1020 18.63 19.56 17.41
N VAL A 1021 17.64 19.53 18.31
CA VAL A 1021 17.01 20.73 18.85
C VAL A 1021 18.01 21.57 19.64
N ARG A 1022 18.75 20.94 20.57
CA ARG A 1022 19.72 21.63 21.44
C ARG A 1022 20.84 22.31 20.63
N ARG A 1023 21.18 21.77 19.47
CA ARG A 1023 22.26 22.28 18.61
C ARG A 1023 21.78 23.06 17.39
N ALA A 1024 20.46 23.19 17.18
CA ALA A 1024 19.89 23.82 15.98
C ALA A 1024 20.29 25.29 15.77
N ARG A 1025 20.66 25.99 16.85
CA ARG A 1025 21.11 27.40 16.81
C ARG A 1025 22.61 27.58 16.98
N ARG A 1026 23.38 26.50 16.96
CA ARG A 1026 24.84 26.59 16.99
C ARG A 1026 25.31 27.20 15.66
N GLU A 1027 26.25 28.12 15.71
CA GLU A 1027 26.92 28.61 14.51
C GLU A 1027 27.71 27.46 13.85
N PRO A 1028 27.36 27.08 12.61
CA PRO A 1028 28.06 26.02 11.89
C PRO A 1028 29.43 26.49 11.40
N ASP A 1029 30.36 25.56 11.25
CA ASP A 1029 31.69 25.84 10.71
C ASP A 1029 31.58 26.31 9.24
N ALA A 1030 31.91 27.58 8.99
CA ALA A 1030 31.76 28.21 7.69
C ALA A 1030 32.66 27.58 6.62
N ASP A 1031 33.87 27.14 6.99
CA ASP A 1031 34.80 26.49 6.06
C ASP A 1031 34.31 25.09 5.69
N ALA A 1032 33.81 24.35 6.68
CA ALA A 1032 33.18 23.05 6.45
C ALA A 1032 31.95 23.18 5.56
N LEU A 1033 31.09 24.19 5.77
CA LEU A 1033 29.92 24.45 4.92
C LEU A 1033 30.30 24.87 3.50
N ALA A 1034 31.35 25.68 3.35
CA ALA A 1034 31.85 26.09 2.03
C ALA A 1034 32.32 24.87 1.23
N VAL A 1035 33.05 23.94 1.85
CA VAL A 1035 33.41 22.67 1.21
C VAL A 1035 32.17 21.79 1.00
N LEU A 1036 31.26 21.70 1.97
CA LEU A 1036 30.06 20.87 1.88
C LEU A 1036 29.18 21.22 0.68
N PHE A 1037 28.95 22.52 0.44
CA PHE A 1037 27.99 23.01 -0.54
C PHE A 1037 28.58 23.45 -1.87
N ASP A 1038 29.85 23.84 -1.94
CA ASP A 1038 30.52 24.17 -3.21
C ASP A 1038 30.93 22.88 -3.93
N VAL A 1039 30.09 22.44 -4.87
CA VAL A 1039 30.26 21.14 -5.55
C VAL A 1039 31.48 21.07 -6.47
N GLY A 1040 32.08 22.21 -6.83
CA GLY A 1040 33.33 22.24 -7.61
C GLY A 1040 34.59 22.31 -6.75
N ARG A 1041 34.47 22.42 -5.41
CA ARG A 1041 35.62 22.46 -4.50
C ARG A 1041 36.07 21.03 -4.21
N GLY A 1042 37.38 20.79 -4.14
CA GLY A 1042 37.90 19.50 -3.67
C GLY A 1042 37.47 19.22 -2.23
N VAL A 1043 37.37 17.93 -1.88
CA VAL A 1043 37.11 17.46 -0.51
C VAL A 1043 38.41 17.01 0.16
N PRO A 1044 38.56 17.17 1.49
CA PRO A 1044 39.70 16.62 2.21
C PRO A 1044 39.62 15.08 2.25
N GLU A 1045 40.72 14.42 2.65
CA GLU A 1045 40.71 12.98 2.88
C GLU A 1045 39.73 12.62 4.01
N PHE A 1046 38.95 11.56 3.80
CA PHE A 1046 38.04 11.04 4.80
C PHE A 1046 38.79 10.50 6.03
N ASP A 1047 38.44 11.02 7.21
CA ASP A 1047 38.91 10.52 8.51
C ASP A 1047 37.86 9.60 9.17
N PRO A 1048 38.07 8.27 9.19
CA PRO A 1048 37.13 7.34 9.83
C PRO A 1048 37.03 7.52 11.36
N GLY A 1049 38.05 8.10 12.01
CA GLY A 1049 38.07 8.32 13.45
C GLY A 1049 37.01 9.31 13.93
N ARG A 1050 36.53 10.18 13.03
CA ARG A 1050 35.44 11.13 13.31
C ARG A 1050 34.05 10.52 13.20
N LEU A 1051 33.87 9.33 12.64
CA LEU A 1051 32.54 8.70 12.53
C LEU A 1051 31.95 8.38 13.91
N THR A 1052 30.70 8.81 14.12
CA THR A 1052 29.93 8.59 15.35
C THR A 1052 28.60 7.89 15.03
N LEU A 1053 28.02 7.17 16.00
CA LEU A 1053 26.70 6.55 15.83
C LEU A 1053 25.54 7.54 15.97
N VAL A 1054 25.80 8.66 16.63
CA VAL A 1054 24.85 9.73 16.91
C VAL A 1054 25.60 11.04 16.74
N SER A 1055 24.95 12.02 16.11
CA SER A 1055 25.53 13.33 15.89
C SER A 1055 25.83 14.01 17.23
N ARG A 1056 27.07 14.49 17.39
CA ARG A 1056 27.47 15.28 18.57
C ARG A 1056 27.15 16.76 18.43
N HIS A 1057 26.98 17.19 17.18
CA HIS A 1057 26.93 18.60 16.79
C HIS A 1057 25.58 19.02 16.21
N GLY A 1058 24.63 18.08 16.10
CA GLY A 1058 23.32 18.31 15.53
C GLY A 1058 23.33 18.14 14.02
N SER A 1059 22.79 19.12 13.30
CA SER A 1059 22.84 19.16 11.84
C SER A 1059 23.30 20.54 11.41
N SER A 1060 24.55 20.64 10.95
CA SER A 1060 25.14 21.86 10.43
C SER A 1060 24.39 22.36 9.19
N VAL A 1061 23.80 21.45 8.40
CA VAL A 1061 22.94 21.80 7.26
C VAL A 1061 21.68 22.56 7.70
N LEU A 1062 21.03 22.13 8.78
CA LEU A 1062 19.86 22.86 9.32
C LEU A 1062 20.27 24.14 10.03
N ALA A 1063 21.35 24.11 10.81
CA ALA A 1063 21.85 25.28 11.53
C ALA A 1063 22.29 26.40 10.58
N ALA A 1064 22.73 26.07 9.37
CA ALA A 1064 23.09 27.04 8.33
C ALA A 1064 21.89 27.78 7.74
N LEU A 1065 20.67 27.22 7.82
CA LEU A 1065 19.51 27.71 7.06
C LEU A 1065 19.22 29.21 7.26
N PRO A 1066 19.20 29.78 8.48
CA PRO A 1066 18.98 31.22 8.66
C PRO A 1066 20.01 32.09 7.92
N GLY A 1067 21.30 31.71 7.99
CA GLY A 1067 22.38 32.43 7.30
C GLY A 1067 22.30 32.30 5.78
N LEU A 1068 21.91 31.13 5.28
CA LEU A 1068 21.68 30.90 3.84
C LEU A 1068 20.51 31.74 3.32
N VAL A 1069 19.39 31.81 4.05
CA VAL A 1069 18.23 32.63 3.67
C VAL A 1069 18.60 34.11 3.64
N GLU A 1070 19.33 34.60 4.63
CA GLU A 1070 19.76 35.99 4.67
C GLU A 1070 20.71 36.33 3.51
N ARG A 1071 21.62 35.42 3.18
CA ARG A 1071 22.49 35.59 2.01
C ARG A 1071 21.69 35.63 0.70
N LEU A 1072 20.67 34.77 0.54
CA LEU A 1072 19.80 34.78 -0.65
C LEU A 1072 18.97 36.06 -0.73
N ARG A 1073 18.43 36.57 0.39
CA ARG A 1073 17.70 37.85 0.43
C ARG A 1073 18.57 39.03 -0.01
N ARG A 1074 19.81 39.11 0.50
CA ARG A 1074 20.76 40.15 0.08
C ARG A 1074 21.09 40.06 -1.40
N LEU A 1075 21.23 38.85 -1.95
CA LEU A 1075 21.45 38.64 -3.37
C LEU A 1075 20.23 39.04 -4.21
N ALA A 1076 19.02 38.68 -3.76
CA ALA A 1076 17.76 39.06 -4.42
C ALA A 1076 17.53 40.58 -4.45
N GLY A 1077 18.02 41.32 -3.44
CA GLY A 1077 18.01 42.79 -3.45
C GLY A 1077 18.88 43.41 -4.57
N ARG A 1078 19.84 42.66 -5.11
CA ARG A 1078 20.69 43.07 -6.25
C ARG A 1078 20.27 42.43 -7.57
N THR A 1079 19.62 41.26 -7.51
CA THR A 1079 19.18 40.46 -8.67
C THR A 1079 17.69 40.12 -8.51
N PRO A 1080 16.78 40.94 -9.06
CA PRO A 1080 15.33 40.81 -8.82
C PRO A 1080 14.74 39.44 -9.16
N ASP A 1081 15.30 38.73 -10.14
CA ASP A 1081 14.84 37.39 -10.55
C ASP A 1081 14.92 36.32 -9.44
N LEU A 1082 15.73 36.56 -8.40
CA LEU A 1082 15.88 35.67 -7.25
C LEU A 1082 14.84 35.93 -6.14
N ALA A 1083 14.05 37.01 -6.22
CA ALA A 1083 13.07 37.35 -5.19
C ALA A 1083 12.08 36.20 -4.89
N PRO A 1084 11.52 35.48 -5.89
CA PRO A 1084 10.64 34.35 -5.61
C PRO A 1084 11.34 33.18 -4.89
N ALA A 1085 12.62 32.95 -5.18
CA ALA A 1085 13.40 31.92 -4.48
C ALA A 1085 13.68 32.34 -3.03
N ALA A 1086 13.98 33.62 -2.80
CA ALA A 1086 14.21 34.19 -1.47
C ALA A 1086 12.94 34.13 -0.59
N GLU A 1087 11.76 34.36 -1.17
CA GLU A 1087 10.47 34.23 -0.47
C GLU A 1087 10.22 32.80 0.00
N LEU A 1088 10.36 31.82 -0.90
CA LEU A 1088 10.23 30.40 -0.56
C LEU A 1088 11.28 29.94 0.46
N ALA A 1089 12.51 30.45 0.36
CA ALA A 1089 13.55 30.15 1.33
C ALA A 1089 13.20 30.72 2.72
N GLY A 1090 12.61 31.92 2.76
CA GLY A 1090 12.05 32.50 3.99
C GLY A 1090 10.92 31.67 4.60
N LEU A 1091 10.02 31.15 3.76
CA LEU A 1091 8.96 30.22 4.19
C LEU A 1091 9.55 28.91 4.74
N LEU A 1092 10.57 28.36 4.08
CA LEU A 1092 11.28 27.17 4.56
C LEU A 1092 11.91 27.40 5.95
N GLN A 1093 12.53 28.55 6.18
CA GLN A 1093 13.05 28.91 7.50
C GLN A 1093 11.95 28.96 8.55
N ALA A 1094 10.85 29.67 8.29
CA ALA A 1094 9.74 29.77 9.23
C ALA A 1094 9.14 28.39 9.58
N ARG A 1095 8.96 27.52 8.58
CA ARG A 1095 8.48 26.14 8.81
C ARG A 1095 9.49 25.26 9.53
N THR A 1096 10.79 25.52 9.36
CA THR A 1096 11.85 24.86 10.12
C THR A 1096 11.79 25.26 11.59
N ASP A 1097 11.57 26.54 11.90
CA ASP A 1097 11.47 27.03 13.28
C ASP A 1097 10.25 26.42 14.01
N GLU A 1098 9.09 26.36 13.33
CA GLU A 1098 7.91 25.64 13.81
C GLU A 1098 8.20 24.15 14.07
N LEU A 1099 8.92 23.51 13.14
CA LEU A 1099 9.29 22.11 13.27
C LEU A 1099 10.22 21.89 14.46
N LEU A 1100 11.26 22.70 14.63
CA LEU A 1100 12.19 22.60 15.76
C LEU A 1100 11.47 22.74 17.11
N THR A 1101 10.45 23.61 17.17
CA THR A 1101 9.57 23.76 18.34
C THR A 1101 8.79 22.46 18.61
N ALA A 1102 8.22 21.85 17.57
CA ALA A 1102 7.52 20.57 17.70
C ALA A 1102 8.46 19.40 18.08
N LEU A 1103 9.69 19.39 17.56
CA LEU A 1103 10.72 18.42 17.95
C LEU A 1103 11.11 18.58 19.43
N ALA A 1104 11.20 19.81 19.93
CA ALA A 1104 11.53 20.10 21.33
C ALA A 1104 10.43 19.62 22.31
N ALA A 1105 9.18 19.63 21.86
CA ALA A 1105 8.04 19.15 22.63
C ALA A 1105 8.00 17.62 22.74
N TYR A 1106 8.67 16.89 21.84
CA TYR A 1106 8.71 15.44 21.89
C TYR A 1106 9.45 14.92 23.14
N ARG A 1107 8.91 13.86 23.75
CA ARG A 1107 9.51 13.15 24.88
C ARG A 1107 9.83 11.71 24.42
N PRO A 1108 11.09 11.26 24.52
CA PRO A 1108 11.47 9.91 24.12
C PRO A 1108 10.69 8.85 24.90
N VAL A 1109 10.12 7.87 24.19
CA VAL A 1109 9.39 6.74 24.78
C VAL A 1109 10.20 5.45 24.54
N ARG A 1110 10.40 4.63 25.58
CA ARG A 1110 11.28 3.45 25.52
C ARG A 1110 10.69 2.22 24.83
N VAL A 1111 9.36 2.16 24.67
CA VAL A 1111 8.66 0.93 24.22
C VAL A 1111 8.11 1.08 22.80
N THR A 1112 7.24 2.07 22.57
CA THR A 1112 6.60 2.28 21.26
C THR A 1112 6.70 3.73 20.84
N VAL A 1113 7.41 3.99 19.75
CA VAL A 1113 7.54 5.33 19.18
C VAL A 1113 6.22 5.75 18.52
N PRO A 1114 5.61 6.89 18.92
CA PRO A 1114 4.30 7.28 18.42
C PRO A 1114 4.37 7.68 16.93
N ARG A 1115 3.27 7.46 16.20
CA ARG A 1115 3.14 7.85 14.78
C ARG A 1115 3.43 9.33 14.52
N SER A 1116 3.14 10.21 15.50
CA SER A 1116 3.43 11.64 15.42
C SER A 1116 4.93 11.93 15.31
N ALA A 1117 5.77 11.16 16.01
CA ALA A 1117 7.24 11.31 15.96
C ALA A 1117 7.79 10.94 14.57
N PHE A 1118 7.24 9.89 13.95
CA PHE A 1118 7.58 9.55 12.57
C PHE A 1118 7.24 10.68 11.59
N ARG A 1119 6.05 11.30 11.69
CA ARG A 1119 5.71 12.47 10.85
C ARG A 1119 6.65 13.65 11.06
N LEU A 1120 7.12 13.87 12.29
CA LEU A 1120 8.11 14.91 12.57
C LEU A 1120 9.46 14.60 11.92
N ALA A 1121 9.91 13.33 11.94
CA ALA A 1121 11.14 12.91 11.26
C ALA A 1121 11.02 13.00 9.74
N GLU A 1122 9.86 12.69 9.16
CA GLU A 1122 9.59 12.86 7.72
C GLU A 1122 9.69 14.35 7.31
N ARG A 1123 9.09 15.25 8.10
CA ARG A 1123 9.22 16.70 7.90
C ARG A 1123 10.66 17.15 8.04
N LEU A 1124 11.37 16.69 9.07
CA LEU A 1124 12.79 17.01 9.29
C LEU A 1124 13.63 16.66 8.06
N ALA A 1125 13.45 15.45 7.50
CA ALA A 1125 14.17 15.04 6.30
C ALA A 1125 13.93 15.99 5.10
N LEU A 1126 12.69 16.46 4.91
CA LEU A 1126 12.36 17.43 3.87
C LEU A 1126 13.03 18.80 4.10
N HIS A 1127 13.07 19.29 5.34
CA HIS A 1127 13.66 20.59 5.64
C HIS A 1127 15.19 20.55 5.50
N VAL A 1128 15.84 19.44 5.90
CA VAL A 1128 17.27 19.19 5.63
C VAL A 1128 17.53 19.22 4.12
N ALA A 1129 16.69 18.57 3.32
CA ALA A 1129 16.85 18.53 1.87
C ALA A 1129 16.67 19.91 1.21
N GLY A 1130 15.71 20.71 1.69
CA GLY A 1130 15.53 22.10 1.25
C GLY A 1130 16.72 23.00 1.61
N ALA A 1131 17.26 22.87 2.82
CA ALA A 1131 18.46 23.58 3.26
C ALA A 1131 19.70 23.16 2.44
N ALA A 1132 19.84 21.87 2.12
CA ALA A 1132 20.90 21.36 1.26
C ALA A 1132 20.81 21.95 -0.16
N ALA A 1133 19.63 21.98 -0.78
CA ALA A 1133 19.42 22.58 -2.09
C ALA A 1133 19.78 24.08 -2.11
N LEU A 1134 19.34 24.82 -1.09
CA LEU A 1134 19.68 26.24 -0.93
C LEU A 1134 21.19 26.46 -0.75
N GLY A 1135 21.82 25.65 0.08
CA GLY A 1135 23.27 25.67 0.31
C GLY A 1135 24.05 25.45 -0.98
N VAL A 1136 23.74 24.35 -1.69
CA VAL A 1136 24.39 23.99 -2.97
C VAL A 1136 24.26 25.11 -3.99
N TRP A 1137 23.06 25.69 -4.16
CA TRP A 1137 22.85 26.79 -5.11
C TRP A 1137 23.69 28.03 -4.74
N LEU A 1138 23.60 28.50 -3.50
CA LEU A 1138 24.29 29.72 -3.05
C LEU A 1138 25.82 29.62 -3.16
N HIS A 1139 26.38 28.42 -2.98
CA HIS A 1139 27.82 28.20 -3.00
C HIS A 1139 28.36 27.85 -4.39
N SER A 1140 27.52 27.41 -5.32
CA SER A 1140 27.99 26.86 -6.60
C SER A 1140 27.52 27.61 -7.85
N HIS A 1141 26.44 28.41 -7.79
CA HIS A 1141 25.83 29.00 -8.99
C HIS A 1141 26.80 29.79 -9.87
N HIS A 1142 27.68 30.58 -9.27
CA HIS A 1142 28.69 31.41 -9.96
C HIS A 1142 29.75 30.63 -10.76
N ARG A 1143 29.78 29.29 -10.64
CA ARG A 1143 30.77 28.43 -11.32
C ARG A 1143 30.23 27.82 -12.62
N TYR A 1144 28.91 27.85 -12.79
CA TYR A 1144 28.22 27.18 -13.88
C TYR A 1144 27.50 28.18 -14.76
N ASP A 1145 28.25 29.22 -15.16
CA ASP A 1145 27.73 30.23 -16.05
C ASP A 1145 27.64 29.71 -17.48
N ASP A 1146 28.40 28.71 -17.94
CA ASP A 1146 28.30 28.21 -19.32
C ASP A 1146 28.06 26.70 -19.43
N GLY A 1147 27.63 26.24 -20.61
CA GLY A 1147 27.37 24.82 -20.90
C GLY A 1147 25.95 24.33 -20.61
N PRO A 1148 25.70 23.02 -20.71
CA PRO A 1148 24.35 22.43 -20.68
C PRO A 1148 23.63 22.53 -19.34
N ALA A 1149 24.36 22.85 -18.26
CA ALA A 1149 23.81 23.07 -16.93
C ALA A 1149 23.46 24.54 -16.67
N ALA A 1150 24.02 25.48 -17.43
CA ALA A 1150 23.97 26.91 -17.14
C ALA A 1150 22.57 27.47 -16.87
N PRO A 1151 21.51 27.07 -17.60
CA PRO A 1151 20.17 27.60 -17.34
C PRO A 1151 19.58 27.15 -15.99
N LEU A 1152 20.11 26.10 -15.36
CA LEU A 1152 19.77 25.74 -13.98
C LEU A 1152 20.36 26.79 -13.02
N TRP A 1153 21.62 27.18 -13.21
CA TRP A 1153 22.37 27.93 -12.20
C TRP A 1153 22.16 29.45 -12.24
N ARG A 1154 21.92 30.06 -13.40
CA ARG A 1154 21.93 31.54 -13.60
C ARG A 1154 20.84 32.33 -12.84
N ASP A 1155 19.64 31.76 -12.61
CA ASP A 1155 18.47 32.55 -12.10
C ASP A 1155 17.71 31.91 -10.92
N GLY A 1156 18.29 30.91 -10.24
CA GLY A 1156 17.63 30.24 -9.10
C GLY A 1156 16.34 29.49 -9.45
N ARG A 1157 16.06 29.22 -10.74
CA ARG A 1157 14.80 28.60 -11.19
C ARG A 1157 14.62 27.17 -10.71
N TRP A 1158 15.67 26.34 -10.74
CA TRP A 1158 15.56 25.00 -10.15
C TRP A 1158 15.43 25.05 -8.63
N LEU A 1159 16.13 25.99 -7.98
CA LEU A 1159 16.02 26.18 -6.54
C LEU A 1159 14.58 26.54 -6.16
N ARG A 1160 13.93 27.45 -6.89
CA ARG A 1160 12.51 27.77 -6.72
C ARG A 1160 11.62 26.54 -6.84
N ALA A 1161 11.78 25.76 -7.91
CA ALA A 1161 10.97 24.56 -8.13
C ALA A 1161 11.17 23.53 -7.00
N VAL A 1162 12.42 23.29 -6.61
CA VAL A 1162 12.76 22.39 -5.50
C VAL A 1162 12.16 22.86 -4.18
N LEU A 1163 12.27 24.15 -3.84
CA LEU A 1163 11.68 24.69 -2.61
C LEU A 1163 10.15 24.58 -2.61
N ARG A 1164 9.47 24.74 -3.75
CA ARG A 1164 8.03 24.45 -3.88
C ARG A 1164 7.71 22.98 -3.61
N ARG A 1165 8.52 22.06 -4.13
CA ARG A 1165 8.38 20.60 -3.90
C ARG A 1165 8.57 20.23 -2.43
N VAL A 1166 9.44 20.95 -1.71
CA VAL A 1166 9.66 20.77 -0.26
C VAL A 1166 8.51 21.35 0.57
N LEU A 1167 7.99 22.52 0.18
CA LEU A 1167 6.93 23.24 0.90
C LEU A 1167 5.51 22.82 0.53
N THR A 1168 5.34 21.89 -0.43
CA THR A 1168 4.04 21.49 -1.00
C THR A 1168 3.18 22.70 -1.45
N ALA A 1169 3.82 23.73 -1.98
CA ALA A 1169 3.15 24.94 -2.43
C ALA A 1169 2.51 24.76 -3.81
N ASP A 1170 1.33 25.36 -4.03
CA ASP A 1170 0.62 25.30 -5.31
C ASP A 1170 1.46 25.91 -6.45
N ARG A 1171 1.37 25.28 -7.63
CA ARG A 1171 2.06 25.76 -8.84
C ARG A 1171 1.28 26.89 -9.50
N CYS A 1172 1.98 27.94 -9.92
CA CYS A 1172 1.43 28.95 -10.83
C CYS A 1172 1.75 28.55 -12.30
N PRO A 1173 0.75 28.44 -13.20
CA PRO A 1173 0.98 28.12 -14.61
C PRO A 1173 2.03 29.03 -15.27
N GLY A 1174 2.92 28.47 -16.09
CA GLY A 1174 3.97 29.21 -16.82
C GLY A 1174 5.29 29.44 -16.06
N THR A 1175 5.34 29.19 -14.75
CA THR A 1175 6.54 29.53 -13.94
C THR A 1175 7.70 28.52 -14.01
N ASP A 1176 7.52 27.31 -14.56
CA ASP A 1176 8.60 26.30 -14.61
C ASP A 1176 8.87 25.74 -16.02
N ASP A 1177 8.48 26.47 -17.06
CA ASP A 1177 8.69 26.04 -18.46
C ASP A 1177 10.17 25.85 -18.80
N VAL A 1178 11.04 26.64 -18.17
CA VAL A 1178 12.49 26.61 -18.33
C VAL A 1178 13.09 25.29 -17.84
N LEU A 1179 12.54 24.70 -16.77
CA LEU A 1179 13.03 23.39 -16.30
C LEU A 1179 12.74 22.29 -17.31
N LEU A 1180 11.61 22.38 -18.01
CA LEU A 1180 11.29 21.42 -19.06
C LEU A 1180 12.14 21.65 -20.30
N ASP A 1181 12.44 22.89 -20.65
CA ASP A 1181 13.34 23.21 -21.77
C ASP A 1181 14.76 22.72 -21.49
N VAL A 1182 15.25 22.86 -20.26
CA VAL A 1182 16.53 22.26 -19.83
C VAL A 1182 16.46 20.74 -19.86
N LEU A 1183 15.42 20.13 -19.28
CA LEU A 1183 15.26 18.68 -19.25
C LEU A 1183 15.26 18.08 -20.67
N THR A 1184 14.47 18.66 -21.56
CA THR A 1184 14.39 18.20 -22.96
C THR A 1184 15.66 18.52 -23.74
N GLY A 1185 16.31 19.65 -23.47
CA GLY A 1185 17.59 20.02 -24.05
C GLY A 1185 18.71 19.05 -23.66
N GLN A 1186 18.85 18.74 -22.36
CA GLN A 1186 19.79 17.75 -21.84
C GLN A 1186 19.54 16.39 -22.50
N ARG A 1187 18.28 15.92 -22.53
CA ARG A 1187 17.94 14.64 -23.15
C ARG A 1187 18.27 14.59 -24.65
N ARG A 1188 17.87 15.60 -25.42
CA ARG A 1188 18.07 15.65 -26.89
C ARG A 1188 19.54 15.74 -27.30
N GLN A 1189 20.37 16.38 -26.48
CA GLN A 1189 21.78 16.56 -26.76
C GLN A 1189 22.64 15.43 -26.18
N GLY A 1190 22.07 14.36 -25.60
CA GLY A 1190 22.86 13.25 -25.04
C GLY A 1190 23.63 13.65 -23.76
N TRP A 1191 23.02 14.50 -22.92
CA TRP A 1191 23.53 14.81 -21.58
C TRP A 1191 22.72 14.06 -20.52
N SER A 1192 23.37 13.70 -19.42
CA SER A 1192 22.67 13.18 -18.24
C SER A 1192 21.74 14.22 -17.63
N LEU A 1193 20.63 13.76 -17.04
CA LEU A 1193 19.60 14.61 -16.44
C LEU A 1193 20.02 15.03 -15.03
N SER A 1194 20.87 16.04 -14.93
CA SER A 1194 21.63 16.35 -13.72
C SER A 1194 21.88 17.85 -13.56
N LEU A 1195 22.12 18.27 -12.31
CA LEU A 1195 22.73 19.54 -11.93
C LEU A 1195 24.16 19.69 -12.48
N LEU A 1196 24.87 18.56 -12.63
CA LEU A 1196 26.24 18.42 -13.13
C LEU A 1196 26.25 17.44 -14.32
N PRO A 1197 25.62 17.81 -15.45
CA PRO A 1197 25.46 16.94 -16.61
C PRO A 1197 26.81 16.58 -17.24
N HIS A 1198 26.91 15.34 -17.72
CA HIS A 1198 28.03 14.78 -18.46
C HIS A 1198 27.52 14.09 -19.72
N ARG A 1199 28.38 13.87 -20.72
CA ARG A 1199 27.99 13.19 -21.97
C ARG A 1199 27.61 11.74 -21.70
N THR A 1200 26.47 11.31 -22.22
CA THR A 1200 26.05 9.91 -22.23
C THR A 1200 26.39 9.29 -23.58
N ALA A 1201 26.66 7.98 -23.61
CA ALA A 1201 26.87 7.27 -24.87
C ALA A 1201 25.57 6.97 -25.64
N GLU A 1202 24.42 7.39 -25.12
CA GLU A 1202 23.10 7.06 -25.67
C GLU A 1202 22.76 7.94 -26.88
N GLY A 1203 22.53 7.33 -28.04
CA GLY A 1203 22.26 8.03 -29.30
C GLY A 1203 23.52 8.52 -30.03
N THR A 1204 24.65 7.85 -29.84
CA THR A 1204 25.96 8.19 -30.46
C THR A 1204 26.32 7.32 -31.67
N GLY A 1205 25.47 6.34 -32.01
CA GLY A 1205 25.60 5.43 -33.15
C GLY A 1205 24.89 5.87 -34.43
#